data_AF-A0A7G2E3T7-F1
#
_entry.id   AF-A0A7G2E3T7-F1
#
_cell.length_a   1.000
_cell.length_b   1.000
_cell.length_c   1.000
_cell.angle_alpha   90.00
_cell.angle_beta   90.00
_cell.angle_gamma   90.00
#
_symmetry.space_group_name_H-M   'P 1'
#
loop_
_entity.id
_entity.type
_entity.pdbx_description
1 polymer ?
#
loop_
_entity_poly.entity_id
_entity_poly.type
_entity_poly.pdbx_seq_one_letter_code
_entity_poly.pdbx_strand_id
1 'polypeptide(L)'
;MSGFDCLKLNIKYGGEVSFVDESFTYLGGFEKRDMSMDPDLMTWSIFAVLEDVLLELRMVKARTLARDVEKDLRKQLQDLRSSLCPLGLISKSRTMGSAFDPLVTATEDLAAVNSAPPLSNLTQEELKKIAAYKAVEFVESGMVIGLGTGSTAKHAVARISELLREGKLKDIIGIPTSTTTHEQAVSLGIPLSDLDSHPVVDLSIDGADEVDPALNLVKGRGGSLLREKMIEGASKKFVVIVDESKLVKYIGGSGLAVPVEVVPFCCDFTRGKLEELFRDSGCVAKLRMKIGSNGEEAAPAVTDNGNYVVDLYLERDIGDLEVASEAILRFPGVVEHGMFLGMATTLIVAGKFGVTVKDSVPIKGPRGYRRYSHKRHRDGREGRHHHDPLRLILGSPNFGTWKGGISLAPGPESDDVVSDYLLLAAHRTKRPDILRAFKPYHGGWNITNNHYWASVGFTGAPGFILAVIWLLSFGSLLVVYHCFKWRICDKAKGSSFDTRRICFILLIVFTCVAAVGCILLSVGQDKFHTEAMHTLKYVVNQSDYTVEILQNVTQYLSLAKTINVTQIVIPSDVMGEIDKLNVNLNTAAVTLGETTTDNAAKIKRVFYAVRSALITVATVMLILSFVGLLLSVLRHQHVVHIFVVSGWILVAVTFVLCGVFLILNNAISDTCVAMKEWVDNPHAETALSSILPCVDQQTTNQTLSQSKVVINSIVTVVNTFVYAVANTNPAPGQDRYYNQSGPPMPPLCIPFDANMEDRQCSPWELSIENASSVWENYKCEVTPSGICTTVGRVTPDTFGQLVAAVNESYALEHYTPPLLSFRDCNFVRETFMSITSDYCPPLVRNLRIVNAGLGLISVGVLLCLVLWIFYANRPQREEVFADPHPQRKDDSFGNGLDTHHSDDEPKLSVECV
;
A
#
# COMPACT_ATOMS: atom_id res chain seq x y z
N MET A 1 -30.15 -8.52 -78.99
CA MET A 1 -31.51 -8.54 -78.39
C MET A 1 -31.37 -9.26 -77.06
N SER A 2 -31.74 -8.77 -75.88
CA SER A 2 -32.24 -7.48 -75.36
C SER A 2 -33.05 -7.85 -74.10
N GLY A 3 -32.80 -7.34 -72.90
CA GLY A 3 -31.74 -6.45 -72.42
C GLY A 3 -31.99 -6.05 -70.95
N PHE A 4 -31.13 -5.18 -70.40
CA PHE A 4 -31.34 -4.20 -69.31
C PHE A 4 -32.16 -4.59 -68.05
N ASP A 5 -31.76 -4.28 -66.80
CA ASP A 5 -30.51 -3.82 -66.16
C ASP A 5 -30.81 -3.74 -64.62
N CYS A 6 -29.92 -3.57 -63.64
CA CYS A 6 -28.45 -3.45 -63.49
C CYS A 6 -28.12 -4.04 -62.07
N LEU A 7 -26.95 -3.98 -61.40
CA LEU A 7 -25.64 -3.37 -61.67
C LEU A 7 -24.51 -4.35 -61.25
N LYS A 8 -23.75 -4.12 -60.15
CA LYS A 8 -22.61 -4.99 -59.76
C LYS A 8 -22.35 -5.10 -58.24
N LEU A 9 -21.82 -6.27 -57.86
CA LEU A 9 -21.17 -6.60 -56.58
C LEU A 9 -19.64 -6.48 -56.68
N ASN A 10 -18.94 -6.50 -55.53
CA ASN A 10 -17.90 -7.53 -55.26
C ASN A 10 -17.40 -7.54 -53.80
N ILE A 11 -17.53 -8.69 -53.10
CA ILE A 11 -16.88 -9.04 -51.80
C ILE A 11 -16.71 -10.58 -51.75
N LYS A 12 -15.75 -11.10 -50.94
CA LYS A 12 -15.34 -12.52 -50.68
C LYS A 12 -14.36 -13.12 -51.70
N TYR A 13 -13.52 -14.10 -51.36
CA TYR A 13 -13.42 -15.05 -50.21
C TYR A 13 -12.12 -14.84 -49.37
N GLY A 14 -11.83 -15.50 -48.23
CA GLY A 14 -12.45 -16.57 -47.41
C GLY A 14 -11.35 -17.50 -46.80
N GLY A 15 -11.52 -18.31 -45.75
CA GLY A 15 -12.65 -18.58 -44.83
C GLY A 15 -12.41 -19.81 -43.90
N GLU A 16 -13.30 -20.02 -42.92
CA GLU A 16 -13.59 -21.26 -42.13
C GLU A 16 -12.58 -21.84 -41.10
N VAL A 17 -13.10 -22.16 -39.88
CA VAL A 17 -13.43 -23.50 -39.33
C VAL A 17 -14.19 -23.31 -37.98
N SER A 18 -14.97 -24.30 -37.50
CA SER A 18 -15.90 -24.15 -36.36
C SER A 18 -15.97 -25.35 -35.37
N PHE A 19 -16.66 -25.13 -34.23
CA PHE A 19 -16.84 -25.98 -33.03
C PHE A 19 -17.45 -27.39 -33.24
N VAL A 20 -17.25 -28.29 -32.26
CA VAL A 20 -18.30 -29.01 -31.46
C VAL A 20 -17.68 -29.71 -30.21
N ASP A 21 -18.53 -30.29 -29.35
CA ASP A 21 -18.39 -30.55 -27.89
C ASP A 21 -18.15 -32.05 -27.51
N GLU A 22 -18.28 -32.35 -26.21
CA GLU A 22 -18.48 -33.64 -25.49
C GLU A 22 -17.28 -34.40 -24.88
N SER A 23 -17.62 -35.28 -23.92
CA SER A 23 -16.75 -35.92 -22.91
C SER A 23 -17.10 -37.41 -22.74
N PHE A 24 -16.17 -38.28 -22.32
CA PHE A 24 -16.45 -39.38 -21.38
C PHE A 24 -15.16 -40.08 -20.84
N THR A 25 -15.29 -40.85 -19.77
CA THR A 25 -14.23 -41.61 -19.05
C THR A 25 -14.00 -43.03 -19.59
N TYR A 26 -12.82 -43.65 -19.33
CA TYR A 26 -12.71 -44.86 -18.47
C TYR A 26 -11.26 -45.39 -18.22
N LEU A 27 -11.08 -45.99 -17.03
CA LEU A 27 -10.02 -46.86 -16.45
C LEU A 27 -8.70 -47.22 -17.16
N GLY A 28 -7.62 -47.30 -16.36
CA GLY A 28 -6.86 -48.57 -16.21
C GLY A 28 -5.32 -48.51 -16.13
N GLY A 29 -4.73 -48.85 -14.96
CA GLY A 29 -3.28 -49.12 -14.83
C GLY A 29 -2.77 -49.13 -13.38
N PHE A 30 -2.36 -50.29 -12.85
CA PHE A 30 -1.98 -50.45 -11.44
C PHE A 30 -0.92 -51.55 -11.27
N GLU A 31 0.33 -51.21 -10.91
CA GLU A 31 1.36 -52.21 -10.60
C GLU A 31 2.38 -51.71 -9.54
N LYS A 32 2.42 -52.42 -8.42
CA LYS A 32 3.44 -52.56 -7.36
C LYS A 32 4.49 -51.44 -7.10
N ARG A 33 4.27 -50.76 -5.96
CA ARG A 33 5.19 -50.63 -4.80
C ARG A 33 6.69 -50.91 -5.01
N ASP A 34 7.49 -49.94 -4.56
CA ASP A 34 8.55 -50.20 -3.57
C ASP A 34 8.23 -49.43 -2.26
N MET A 35 8.85 -49.79 -1.13
CA MET A 35 8.39 -49.34 0.20
C MET A 35 9.52 -49.03 1.19
N SER A 36 9.86 -47.75 1.36
CA SER A 36 10.72 -47.21 2.42
C SER A 36 9.93 -46.25 3.33
N MET A 37 10.11 -46.36 4.65
CA MET A 37 9.34 -45.60 5.64
C MET A 37 9.80 -44.14 5.74
N ASP A 38 8.86 -43.20 5.74
CA ASP A 38 9.08 -41.76 5.79
C ASP A 38 8.29 -41.15 6.99
N PRO A 39 8.88 -40.31 7.86
CA PRO A 39 8.34 -40.05 9.21
C PRO A 39 7.37 -38.86 9.30
N ASP A 40 6.48 -38.67 8.32
CA ASP A 40 5.60 -37.47 8.23
C ASP A 40 4.12 -37.73 8.61
N LEU A 41 3.81 -38.92 9.16
CA LEU A 41 2.43 -39.39 9.35
C LEU A 41 1.67 -38.77 10.55
N MET A 42 2.23 -37.80 11.27
CA MET A 42 1.64 -37.24 12.50
C MET A 42 1.06 -35.81 12.34
N THR A 43 1.45 -35.09 11.27
CA THR A 43 1.01 -33.72 10.98
C THR A 43 -0.28 -33.70 10.16
N TRP A 44 -0.36 -34.53 9.12
CA TRP A 44 -1.49 -34.60 8.19
C TRP A 44 -2.81 -35.01 8.84
N SER A 45 -2.78 -35.92 9.83
CA SER A 45 -3.99 -36.37 10.55
C SER A 45 -4.70 -35.25 11.32
N ILE A 46 -4.00 -34.17 11.68
CA ILE A 46 -4.58 -33.00 12.35
C ILE A 46 -5.15 -32.02 11.30
N PHE A 47 -4.51 -31.88 10.14
CA PHE A 47 -4.99 -31.02 9.05
C PHE A 47 -6.28 -31.55 8.40
N ALA A 48 -6.38 -32.86 8.14
CA ALA A 48 -7.57 -33.46 7.53
C ALA A 48 -8.83 -33.23 8.39
N VAL A 49 -8.74 -33.46 9.71
CA VAL A 49 -9.83 -33.21 10.67
C VAL A 49 -10.19 -31.72 10.75
N LEU A 50 -9.25 -30.81 10.45
CA LEU A 50 -9.52 -29.38 10.42
C LEU A 50 -10.23 -28.94 9.13
N GLU A 51 -9.92 -29.55 7.97
CA GLU A 51 -10.59 -29.23 6.70
C GLU A 51 -12.05 -29.69 6.64
N ASP A 52 -12.36 -30.91 7.08
CA ASP A 52 -13.76 -31.40 7.12
C ASP A 52 -14.66 -30.49 7.97
N VAL A 53 -14.15 -30.04 9.13
CA VAL A 53 -14.86 -29.09 10.01
C VAL A 53 -15.00 -27.72 9.36
N LEU A 54 -14.02 -27.26 8.58
CA LEU A 54 -14.08 -26.01 7.82
C LEU A 54 -15.08 -26.07 6.65
N LEU A 55 -15.29 -27.24 6.05
CA LEU A 55 -16.24 -27.44 4.95
C LEU A 55 -17.69 -27.30 5.43
N GLU A 56 -18.05 -27.98 6.51
CA GLU A 56 -19.40 -27.89 7.11
C GLU A 56 -19.71 -26.49 7.64
N LEU A 57 -18.76 -25.83 8.31
CA LEU A 57 -18.95 -24.46 8.81
C LEU A 57 -19.20 -23.44 7.68
N ARG A 58 -18.65 -23.65 6.48
CA ARG A 58 -18.94 -22.84 5.29
C ARG A 58 -20.38 -23.03 4.80
N MET A 59 -20.89 -24.26 4.79
CA MET A 59 -22.28 -24.55 4.36
C MET A 59 -23.33 -23.99 5.32
N VAL A 60 -23.09 -24.05 6.63
CA VAL A 60 -24.04 -23.52 7.64
C VAL A 60 -24.18 -22.00 7.53
N LYS A 61 -23.06 -21.26 7.35
CA LYS A 61 -23.08 -19.78 7.31
C LYS A 61 -23.78 -19.20 6.08
N ALA A 62 -23.79 -19.92 4.94
CA ALA A 62 -24.52 -19.52 3.75
C ALA A 62 -26.06 -19.64 3.91
N ARG A 63 -26.53 -20.68 4.61
CA ARG A 63 -27.97 -20.98 4.77
C ARG A 63 -28.68 -20.16 5.85
N THR A 64 -27.96 -19.37 6.65
CA THR A 64 -28.55 -18.41 7.60
C THR A 64 -28.68 -17.03 6.98
N LEU A 65 -27.57 -16.48 6.45
CA LEU A 65 -27.51 -15.09 5.95
C LEU A 65 -28.59 -14.77 4.90
N ALA A 66 -28.91 -15.72 4.02
CA ALA A 66 -29.92 -15.54 2.97
C ALA A 66 -31.37 -15.39 3.49
N ARG A 67 -31.71 -15.93 4.67
CA ARG A 67 -33.10 -15.98 5.16
C ARG A 67 -33.51 -14.78 6.01
N ASP A 68 -32.57 -14.07 6.61
CA ASP A 68 -32.86 -12.89 7.43
C ASP A 68 -33.03 -11.63 6.55
N VAL A 69 -32.19 -11.46 5.52
CA VAL A 69 -32.27 -10.33 4.57
C VAL A 69 -33.61 -10.27 3.83
N GLU A 70 -34.12 -11.43 3.37
CA GLU A 70 -35.41 -11.50 2.66
C GLU A 70 -36.59 -11.10 3.56
N LYS A 71 -36.48 -11.38 4.87
CA LYS A 71 -37.56 -11.17 5.85
C LYS A 71 -37.73 -9.70 6.20
N ASP A 72 -36.63 -8.97 6.31
CA ASP A 72 -36.65 -7.54 6.65
C ASP A 72 -37.04 -6.67 5.44
N LEU A 73 -36.58 -7.04 4.24
CA LEU A 73 -36.93 -6.36 2.99
C LEU A 73 -38.44 -6.42 2.68
N ARG A 74 -39.07 -7.59 2.90
CA ARG A 74 -40.53 -7.77 2.76
C ARG A 74 -41.32 -6.86 3.73
N LYS A 75 -40.79 -6.62 4.93
CA LYS A 75 -41.43 -5.78 5.95
C LYS A 75 -41.41 -4.30 5.54
N GLN A 76 -40.25 -3.78 5.11
CA GLN A 76 -40.12 -2.39 4.66
C GLN A 76 -40.98 -2.07 3.42
N LEU A 77 -41.11 -3.02 2.47
CA LEU A 77 -41.97 -2.84 1.30
C LEU A 77 -43.47 -2.72 1.63
N GLN A 78 -43.91 -3.24 2.78
CA GLN A 78 -45.33 -3.27 3.15
C GLN A 78 -45.77 -1.97 3.83
N ASP A 79 -44.89 -1.33 4.61
CA ASP A 79 -45.13 -0.02 5.23
C ASP A 79 -45.10 1.14 4.20
N LEU A 80 -44.28 1.05 3.14
CA LEU A 80 -44.27 2.06 2.06
C LEU A 80 -45.55 2.09 1.21
N ARG A 81 -46.36 1.01 1.22
CA ARG A 81 -47.51 0.85 0.30
C ARG A 81 -48.83 1.41 0.85
N SER A 82 -48.86 1.84 2.11
CA SER A 82 -50.07 2.33 2.79
C SER A 82 -50.23 3.86 2.79
N SER A 83 -49.23 4.61 2.34
CA SER A 83 -49.06 6.04 2.67
C SER A 83 -49.17 7.02 1.51
N LEU A 84 -49.51 6.58 0.28
CA LEU A 84 -49.47 7.45 -0.91
C LEU A 84 -50.71 7.37 -1.84
N CYS A 85 -51.38 8.52 -1.97
CA CYS A 85 -52.29 8.96 -3.05
C CYS A 85 -53.68 8.30 -3.22
N PRO A 86 -54.64 8.96 -3.94
CA PRO A 86 -54.59 10.29 -4.61
C PRO A 86 -55.68 11.28 -4.07
N LEU A 87 -56.06 12.46 -4.63
CA LEU A 87 -56.07 13.01 -6.01
C LEU A 87 -56.30 14.57 -6.06
N GLY A 88 -55.43 15.38 -6.71
CA GLY A 88 -55.66 16.73 -7.34
C GLY A 88 -56.19 17.95 -6.52
N LEU A 89 -56.28 19.21 -7.03
CA LEU A 89 -55.51 20.01 -8.03
C LEU A 89 -56.01 21.51 -8.06
N ILE A 90 -55.28 22.47 -8.68
CA ILE A 90 -55.71 23.85 -9.12
C ILE A 90 -55.89 24.92 -7.96
N SER A 91 -55.53 26.24 -8.00
CA SER A 91 -54.96 27.22 -9.00
C SER A 91 -54.45 28.57 -8.36
N LYS A 92 -53.43 29.25 -8.97
CA LYS A 92 -53.15 30.73 -9.19
C LYS A 92 -53.38 31.81 -8.07
N SER A 93 -52.87 33.07 -8.11
CA SER A 93 -51.69 33.76 -8.75
C SER A 93 -51.72 35.31 -8.51
N ARG A 94 -50.63 35.93 -7.96
CA ARG A 94 -50.26 37.39 -8.00
C ARG A 94 -51.28 38.40 -7.38
N THR A 95 -51.03 39.69 -7.12
CA THR A 95 -49.97 40.68 -7.49
C THR A 95 -49.87 41.82 -6.43
N MET A 96 -48.77 42.63 -6.45
CA MET A 96 -48.56 44.07 -6.05
C MET A 96 -49.52 44.79 -5.03
N GLY A 97 -49.07 45.75 -4.19
CA GLY A 97 -47.73 46.29 -3.90
C GLY A 97 -47.73 47.73 -3.34
N SER A 98 -46.76 48.07 -2.47
CA SER A 98 -46.25 49.41 -2.04
C SER A 98 -47.20 50.59 -1.69
N ALA A 99 -47.09 51.16 -0.48
CA ALA A 99 -46.51 52.51 -0.22
C ALA A 99 -46.72 53.05 1.23
N PHE A 100 -45.88 54.05 1.59
CA PHE A 100 -45.95 55.02 2.72
C PHE A 100 -45.48 54.64 4.15
N ASP A 101 -44.42 55.32 4.59
CA ASP A 101 -44.04 55.60 6.00
C ASP A 101 -44.86 56.76 6.60
N PRO A 102 -44.72 57.08 7.92
CA PRO A 102 -43.84 58.21 8.24
C PRO A 102 -43.00 58.12 9.54
N LEU A 103 -41.75 58.56 9.39
CA LEU A 103 -40.77 59.16 10.33
C LEU A 103 -41.29 59.71 11.70
N VAL A 104 -40.63 59.32 12.82
CA VAL A 104 -40.49 60.10 14.07
C VAL A 104 -39.06 59.95 14.64
N THR A 105 -38.59 60.96 15.39
CA THR A 105 -37.18 61.26 15.78
C THR A 105 -36.51 60.42 16.88
N ALA A 106 -35.17 60.53 16.92
CA ALA A 106 -34.21 60.01 17.91
C ALA A 106 -34.44 60.53 19.36
N THR A 107 -33.80 59.99 20.41
CA THR A 107 -32.36 60.24 20.76
C THR A 107 -31.62 59.11 21.52
N GLU A 108 -30.30 59.06 21.31
CA GLU A 108 -29.20 58.72 22.25
C GLU A 108 -29.04 57.29 22.86
N ASP A 109 -28.03 56.60 22.31
CA ASP A 109 -26.86 56.00 22.98
C ASP A 109 -26.80 54.59 23.64
N LEU A 110 -25.68 53.92 23.31
CA LEU A 110 -24.89 52.97 24.11
C LEU A 110 -25.47 51.58 24.48
N ALA A 111 -25.84 50.78 23.48
CA ALA A 111 -25.68 49.32 23.55
C ALA A 111 -25.48 48.66 22.17
N ALA A 112 -24.24 48.39 21.77
CA ALA A 112 -23.92 47.70 20.52
C ALA A 112 -23.47 46.24 20.75
N VAL A 113 -24.32 45.28 20.37
CA VAL A 113 -23.90 43.91 20.02
C VAL A 113 -24.70 43.47 18.80
N ASN A 114 -24.03 43.27 17.66
CA ASN A 114 -24.68 42.81 16.43
C ASN A 114 -25.09 41.33 16.56
N SER A 115 -26.38 41.04 16.51
CA SER A 115 -26.87 39.68 16.25
C SER A 115 -26.69 39.34 14.77
N ALA A 116 -25.81 38.38 14.48
CA ALA A 116 -25.68 37.83 13.13
C ALA A 116 -27.00 37.14 12.71
N PRO A 117 -27.34 37.13 11.41
CA PRO A 117 -28.56 36.46 10.93
C PRO A 117 -28.53 34.95 11.22
N PRO A 118 -29.69 34.32 11.46
CA PRO A 118 -29.76 32.88 11.72
C PRO A 118 -29.24 32.08 10.51
N LEU A 119 -28.44 31.05 10.80
CA LEU A 119 -27.58 30.36 9.83
C LEU A 119 -28.33 29.62 8.69
N SER A 120 -29.64 29.45 8.81
CA SER A 120 -30.48 28.71 7.86
C SER A 120 -30.64 29.36 6.48
N ASN A 121 -30.34 30.66 6.36
CA ASN A 121 -30.60 31.46 5.16
C ASN A 121 -29.33 31.88 4.38
N LEU A 122 -28.15 31.35 4.73
CA LEU A 122 -26.89 31.72 4.07
C LEU A 122 -26.83 31.24 2.61
N THR A 123 -26.36 32.11 1.74
CA THR A 123 -26.06 31.80 0.33
C THR A 123 -24.74 31.04 0.19
N GLN A 124 -24.52 30.38 -0.96
CA GLN A 124 -23.29 29.60 -1.17
C GLN A 124 -22.01 30.47 -1.15
N GLU A 125 -22.05 31.71 -1.65
CA GLU A 125 -20.90 32.62 -1.57
C GLU A 125 -20.61 33.08 -0.13
N GLU A 126 -21.64 33.20 0.73
CA GLU A 126 -21.44 33.46 2.16
C GLU A 126 -20.82 32.25 2.86
N LEU A 127 -21.30 31.03 2.58
CA LEU A 127 -20.68 29.80 3.10
C LEU A 127 -19.21 29.67 2.68
N LYS A 128 -18.89 29.91 1.40
CA LYS A 128 -17.50 29.95 0.91
C LYS A 128 -16.66 30.99 1.64
N LYS A 129 -17.19 32.21 1.81
CA LYS A 129 -16.50 33.29 2.54
C LYS A 129 -16.26 32.92 4.00
N ILE A 130 -17.22 32.28 4.66
CA ILE A 130 -17.11 31.82 6.04
C ILE A 130 -16.05 30.70 6.18
N ALA A 131 -16.05 29.70 5.30
CA ALA A 131 -15.01 28.65 5.28
C ALA A 131 -13.62 29.25 5.05
N ALA A 132 -13.48 30.15 4.07
CA ALA A 132 -12.24 30.87 3.78
C ALA A 132 -11.75 31.71 4.97
N TYR A 133 -12.63 32.45 5.64
CA TYR A 133 -12.27 33.26 6.81
C TYR A 133 -11.82 32.37 7.97
N LYS A 134 -12.44 31.20 8.16
CA LYS A 134 -12.03 30.20 9.17
C LYS A 134 -10.65 29.60 8.85
N ALA A 135 -10.30 29.39 7.58
CA ALA A 135 -8.97 28.92 7.20
C ALA A 135 -7.86 29.94 7.46
N VAL A 136 -8.14 31.24 7.29
CA VAL A 136 -7.15 32.30 7.54
C VAL A 136 -6.83 32.46 9.03
N GLU A 137 -7.61 31.89 9.96
CA GLU A 137 -7.22 31.77 11.37
C GLU A 137 -6.01 30.85 11.60
N PHE A 138 -5.62 30.01 10.62
CA PHE A 138 -4.41 29.19 10.69
C PHE A 138 -3.15 29.92 10.15
N VAL A 139 -3.29 31.16 9.65
CA VAL A 139 -2.18 31.94 9.12
C VAL A 139 -1.50 32.71 10.25
N GLU A 140 -0.19 32.53 10.40
CA GLU A 140 0.67 33.27 11.33
C GLU A 140 1.62 34.20 10.56
N SER A 141 2.13 35.24 11.22
CA SER A 141 3.09 36.16 10.58
C SER A 141 4.44 35.48 10.33
N GLY A 142 5.07 35.77 9.18
CA GLY A 142 6.32 35.11 8.76
C GLY A 142 6.13 33.80 7.97
N MET A 143 4.90 33.38 7.68
CA MET A 143 4.62 32.16 6.90
C MET A 143 4.79 32.34 5.39
N VAL A 144 5.29 31.30 4.74
CA VAL A 144 5.13 31.08 3.29
C VAL A 144 3.81 30.35 3.03
N ILE A 145 2.91 30.96 2.26
CA ILE A 145 1.53 30.48 2.07
C ILE A 145 1.28 30.08 0.61
N GLY A 146 0.81 28.86 0.38
CA GLY A 146 0.22 28.46 -0.90
C GLY A 146 -1.16 29.08 -1.06
N LEU A 147 -1.30 29.99 -2.03
CA LEU A 147 -2.53 30.70 -2.33
C LEU A 147 -3.33 29.93 -3.38
N GLY A 148 -4.42 29.30 -2.93
CA GLY A 148 -5.29 28.47 -3.75
C GLY A 148 -6.06 29.18 -4.87
N THR A 149 -6.81 28.43 -5.67
CA THR A 149 -7.48 28.89 -6.90
C THR A 149 -9.01 28.79 -6.84
N GLY A 150 -9.67 29.75 -7.49
CA GLY A 150 -11.12 29.70 -7.74
C GLY A 150 -12.02 30.28 -6.65
N SER A 151 -13.32 29.99 -6.76
CA SER A 151 -14.38 30.80 -6.12
C SER A 151 -14.42 30.80 -4.59
N THR A 152 -13.78 29.83 -3.93
CA THR A 152 -13.66 29.78 -2.46
C THR A 152 -12.33 30.39 -2.00
N ALA A 153 -11.21 30.01 -2.62
CA ALA A 153 -9.88 30.51 -2.30
C ALA A 153 -9.74 32.03 -2.46
N LYS A 154 -10.41 32.63 -3.46
CA LYS A 154 -10.43 34.10 -3.65
C LYS A 154 -10.76 34.89 -2.38
N HIS A 155 -11.65 34.34 -1.52
CA HIS A 155 -12.08 34.97 -0.27
C HIS A 155 -11.01 34.87 0.83
N ALA A 156 -10.17 33.82 0.81
CA ALA A 156 -9.04 33.67 1.72
C ALA A 156 -7.90 34.63 1.35
N VAL A 157 -7.55 34.71 0.06
CA VAL A 157 -6.55 35.66 -0.47
C VAL A 157 -6.95 37.10 -0.12
N ALA A 158 -8.22 37.47 -0.34
CA ALA A 158 -8.74 38.77 0.05
C ALA A 158 -8.63 39.05 1.58
N ARG A 159 -8.88 38.04 2.42
CA ARG A 159 -8.79 38.16 3.88
C ARG A 159 -7.35 38.25 4.39
N ILE A 160 -6.40 37.57 3.75
CA ILE A 160 -4.96 37.69 4.06
C ILE A 160 -4.47 39.12 3.78
N SER A 161 -4.81 39.69 2.62
CA SER A 161 -4.52 41.10 2.28
C SER A 161 -5.16 42.09 3.27
N GLU A 162 -6.41 41.85 3.67
CA GLU A 162 -7.09 42.68 4.68
C GLU A 162 -6.33 42.69 6.01
N LEU A 163 -5.91 41.52 6.51
CA LEU A 163 -5.16 41.40 7.78
C LEU A 163 -3.72 41.94 7.69
N LEU A 164 -3.07 41.85 6.52
CA LEU A 164 -1.79 42.50 6.24
C LEU A 164 -1.92 44.03 6.29
N ARG A 165 -2.94 44.59 5.64
CA ARG A 165 -3.23 46.04 5.64
C ARG A 165 -3.63 46.56 7.03
N GLU A 166 -4.29 45.73 7.84
CA GLU A 166 -4.56 46.02 9.26
C GLU A 166 -3.32 45.84 10.17
N GLY A 167 -2.19 45.35 9.66
CA GLY A 167 -0.97 45.08 10.42
C GLY A 167 -1.08 43.93 11.43
N LYS A 168 -2.14 43.11 11.33
CA LYS A 168 -2.40 41.93 12.17
C LYS A 168 -1.61 40.71 11.68
N LEU A 169 -1.40 40.62 10.37
CA LEU A 169 -0.38 39.76 9.75
C LEU A 169 0.79 40.62 9.27
N LYS A 170 1.98 40.03 9.25
CA LYS A 170 3.23 40.64 8.77
C LYS A 170 4.09 39.57 8.10
N ASP A 171 5.01 40.01 7.25
CA ASP A 171 6.09 39.19 6.70
C ASP A 171 5.61 37.90 5.99
N ILE A 172 4.43 37.98 5.36
CA ILE A 172 3.81 36.89 4.59
C ILE A 172 4.35 36.89 3.15
N ILE A 173 4.66 35.69 2.64
CA ILE A 173 4.98 35.46 1.23
C ILE A 173 3.95 34.49 0.65
N GLY A 174 3.30 34.85 -0.46
CA GLY A 174 2.35 34.00 -1.17
C GLY A 174 2.98 33.28 -2.37
N ILE A 175 2.61 32.02 -2.59
CA ILE A 175 2.92 31.25 -3.80
C ILE A 175 1.59 30.87 -4.47
N PRO A 176 1.24 31.44 -5.63
CA PRO A 176 -0.09 31.29 -6.24
C PRO A 176 -0.24 29.99 -7.06
N THR A 177 -1.33 29.26 -6.87
CA THR A 177 -1.60 28.01 -7.61
C THR A 177 -2.11 28.21 -9.04
N SER A 178 -2.38 29.44 -9.48
CA SER A 178 -2.77 29.77 -10.86
C SER A 178 -2.36 31.18 -11.26
N THR A 179 -2.37 31.47 -12.56
CA THR A 179 -2.21 32.86 -13.06
C THR A 179 -3.31 33.78 -12.53
N THR A 180 -4.55 33.26 -12.39
CA THR A 180 -5.68 34.03 -11.83
C THR A 180 -5.42 34.43 -10.37
N THR A 181 -4.90 33.53 -9.54
CA THR A 181 -4.57 33.84 -8.14
C THR A 181 -3.34 34.75 -8.03
N HIS A 182 -2.37 34.62 -8.94
CA HIS A 182 -1.24 35.55 -9.03
C HIS A 182 -1.73 36.98 -9.26
N GLU A 183 -2.54 37.21 -10.30
CA GLU A 183 -3.14 38.52 -10.62
C GLU A 183 -3.96 39.06 -9.43
N GLN A 184 -4.78 38.22 -8.79
CA GLN A 184 -5.56 38.62 -7.62
C GLN A 184 -4.64 39.08 -6.48
N ALA A 185 -3.61 38.31 -6.14
CA ALA A 185 -2.72 38.59 -5.02
C ALA A 185 -1.84 39.84 -5.27
N VAL A 186 -1.38 40.06 -6.51
CA VAL A 186 -0.72 41.30 -6.94
C VAL A 186 -1.65 42.51 -6.77
N SER A 187 -2.91 42.41 -7.24
CA SER A 187 -3.90 43.49 -7.11
C SER A 187 -4.24 43.85 -5.64
N LEU A 188 -3.97 42.91 -4.74
CA LEU A 188 -4.21 43.00 -3.30
C LEU A 188 -2.95 43.35 -2.48
N GLY A 189 -1.80 43.56 -3.13
CA GLY A 189 -0.55 43.97 -2.47
C GLY A 189 0.08 42.89 -1.58
N ILE A 190 -0.19 41.61 -1.82
CA ILE A 190 0.45 40.50 -1.11
C ILE A 190 1.84 40.26 -1.72
N PRO A 191 2.94 40.18 -0.94
CA PRO A 191 4.25 39.80 -1.47
C PRO A 191 4.20 38.38 -2.05
N LEU A 192 4.78 38.17 -3.24
CA LEU A 192 4.73 36.87 -3.93
C LEU A 192 6.12 36.27 -4.17
N SER A 193 6.15 34.94 -4.32
CA SER A 193 7.30 34.14 -4.72
C SER A 193 6.84 32.84 -5.40
N ASP A 194 7.81 32.00 -5.73
CA ASP A 194 7.73 30.72 -6.43
C ASP A 194 8.29 29.57 -5.56
N LEU A 195 8.07 28.32 -5.99
CA LEU A 195 8.58 27.14 -5.28
C LEU A 195 10.10 26.96 -5.39
N ASP A 196 10.76 27.49 -6.43
CA ASP A 196 12.21 27.35 -6.60
C ASP A 196 12.96 28.18 -5.55
N SER A 197 12.43 29.39 -5.26
CA SER A 197 12.88 30.26 -4.18
C SER A 197 12.45 29.76 -2.80
N HIS A 198 11.26 29.17 -2.69
CA HIS A 198 10.68 28.70 -1.42
C HIS A 198 10.16 27.25 -1.52
N PRO A 199 11.04 26.23 -1.58
CA PRO A 199 10.68 24.83 -1.82
C PRO A 199 10.02 24.11 -0.62
N VAL A 200 9.65 24.86 0.43
CA VAL A 200 8.93 24.34 1.59
C VAL A 200 7.92 25.39 2.04
N VAL A 201 6.64 25.11 1.81
CA VAL A 201 5.52 26.00 2.14
C VAL A 201 5.03 25.70 3.56
N ASP A 202 4.65 26.70 4.35
CA ASP A 202 4.12 26.49 5.71
C ASP A 202 2.67 25.99 5.67
N LEU A 203 1.85 26.65 4.87
CA LEU A 203 0.41 26.45 4.82
C LEU A 203 -0.12 26.69 3.40
N SER A 204 -0.78 25.71 2.78
CA SER A 204 -1.66 25.97 1.63
C SER A 204 -3.12 26.10 2.08
N ILE A 205 -3.84 27.06 1.49
CA ILE A 205 -5.30 27.20 1.63
C ILE A 205 -5.92 27.17 0.24
N ASP A 206 -6.67 26.11 -0.08
CA ASP A 206 -7.39 25.99 -1.36
C ASP A 206 -8.75 25.31 -1.21
N GLY A 207 -9.62 25.47 -2.20
CA GLY A 207 -10.87 24.73 -2.31
C GLY A 207 -10.70 23.36 -2.95
N ALA A 208 -11.80 22.61 -2.93
CA ALA A 208 -11.97 21.35 -3.64
C ALA A 208 -13.28 21.34 -4.45
N ASP A 209 -13.27 20.55 -5.51
CA ASP A 209 -14.42 20.30 -6.38
C ASP A 209 -15.32 19.19 -5.89
N GLU A 210 -14.74 18.20 -5.20
CA GLU A 210 -15.39 17.16 -4.39
C GLU A 210 -14.50 16.79 -3.21
N VAL A 211 -15.09 16.30 -2.11
CA VAL A 211 -14.38 15.77 -0.94
C VAL A 211 -15.07 14.51 -0.44
N ASP A 212 -14.34 13.41 -0.31
CA ASP A 212 -14.85 12.12 0.14
C ASP A 212 -14.79 11.95 1.69
N PRO A 213 -15.32 10.84 2.26
CA PRO A 213 -15.24 10.58 3.69
C PRO A 213 -13.82 10.40 4.25
N ALA A 214 -12.85 10.01 3.42
CA ALA A 214 -11.45 9.80 3.78
C ALA A 214 -10.58 11.07 3.69
N LEU A 215 -11.11 12.16 3.13
CA LEU A 215 -10.43 13.43 2.78
C LEU A 215 -9.61 13.38 1.47
N ASN A 216 -9.91 12.44 0.57
CA ASN A 216 -9.49 12.54 -0.82
C ASN A 216 -10.32 13.61 -1.53
N LEU A 217 -9.70 14.30 -2.49
CA LEU A 217 -10.32 15.43 -3.20
C LEU A 217 -10.41 15.16 -4.70
N VAL A 218 -11.44 15.72 -5.35
CA VAL A 218 -11.33 16.19 -6.73
C VAL A 218 -11.00 17.67 -6.71
N LYS A 219 -10.08 18.10 -7.57
CA LYS A 219 -9.68 19.50 -7.84
C LYS A 219 -9.46 19.70 -9.34
N GLY A 220 -9.13 20.92 -9.77
CA GLY A 220 -8.78 21.19 -11.17
C GLY A 220 -9.94 21.51 -12.13
N ARG A 221 -11.20 21.64 -11.68
CA ARG A 221 -12.26 22.15 -12.57
C ARG A 221 -12.00 23.61 -13.00
N GLY A 222 -11.15 24.33 -12.27
CA GLY A 222 -10.59 25.63 -12.67
C GLY A 222 -9.50 25.57 -13.77
N GLY A 223 -8.78 24.45 -13.93
CA GLY A 223 -7.76 24.26 -14.97
C GLY A 223 -6.29 24.42 -14.55
N SER A 224 -5.98 24.56 -13.26
CA SER A 224 -4.61 24.77 -12.75
C SER A 224 -4.07 23.59 -11.91
N LEU A 225 -4.58 22.38 -12.15
CA LEU A 225 -4.45 21.22 -11.26
C LEU A 225 -3.01 20.80 -10.96
N LEU A 226 -2.09 20.92 -11.93
CA LEU A 226 -0.68 20.58 -11.72
C LEU A 226 -0.01 21.55 -10.72
N ARG A 227 -0.25 22.85 -10.87
CA ARG A 227 0.31 23.88 -9.99
C ARG A 227 -0.31 23.84 -8.59
N GLU A 228 -1.62 23.60 -8.50
CA GLU A 228 -2.31 23.27 -7.25
C GLU A 228 -1.59 22.11 -6.54
N LYS A 229 -1.37 20.97 -7.22
CA LYS A 229 -0.75 19.78 -6.60
C LYS A 229 0.70 19.99 -6.18
N MET A 230 1.52 20.68 -6.99
CA MET A 230 2.92 20.96 -6.66
C MET A 230 3.04 21.80 -5.37
N ILE A 231 2.26 22.87 -5.25
CA ILE A 231 2.35 23.80 -4.11
C ILE A 231 1.74 23.19 -2.83
N GLU A 232 0.61 22.50 -2.96
CA GLU A 232 -0.03 21.79 -1.84
C GLU A 232 0.83 20.61 -1.37
N GLY A 233 1.48 19.88 -2.28
CA GLY A 233 2.42 18.81 -1.96
C GLY A 233 3.69 19.29 -1.25
N ALA A 234 4.15 20.51 -1.56
CA ALA A 234 5.27 21.17 -0.87
C ALA A 234 4.91 21.75 0.53
N SER A 235 3.66 21.63 0.97
CA SER A 235 3.15 22.31 2.17
C SER A 235 3.24 21.46 3.46
N LYS A 236 3.75 22.06 4.55
CA LYS A 236 3.75 21.45 5.90
C LYS A 236 2.33 21.23 6.43
N LYS A 237 1.37 22.05 6.00
CA LYS A 237 -0.06 21.93 6.25
C LYS A 237 -0.85 22.30 4.99
N PHE A 238 -1.86 21.52 4.61
CA PHE A 238 -2.82 21.85 3.57
C PHE A 238 -4.24 21.90 4.17
N VAL A 239 -4.87 23.07 4.10
CA VAL A 239 -6.22 23.34 4.61
C VAL A 239 -7.19 23.48 3.43
N VAL A 240 -8.13 22.54 3.34
CA VAL A 240 -9.17 22.50 2.30
C VAL A 240 -10.41 23.27 2.77
N ILE A 241 -10.90 24.20 1.95
CA ILE A 241 -12.10 25.02 2.23
C ILE A 241 -13.25 24.75 1.26
N VAL A 242 -14.38 24.29 1.77
CA VAL A 242 -15.57 23.97 0.96
C VAL A 242 -16.88 24.40 1.63
N ASP A 243 -17.90 24.60 0.81
CA ASP A 243 -19.29 24.56 1.28
C ASP A 243 -19.85 23.13 1.27
N GLU A 244 -20.92 22.87 2.02
CA GLU A 244 -21.49 21.53 2.21
C GLU A 244 -21.88 20.79 0.91
N SER A 245 -22.06 21.50 -0.22
CA SER A 245 -22.41 20.86 -1.51
C SER A 245 -21.25 20.06 -2.14
N LYS A 246 -20.04 20.17 -1.59
CA LYS A 246 -18.83 19.50 -2.10
C LYS A 246 -18.60 18.12 -1.49
N LEU A 247 -19.35 17.74 -0.47
CA LEU A 247 -19.20 16.44 0.20
C LEU A 247 -19.85 15.33 -0.65
N VAL A 248 -19.03 14.36 -1.08
CA VAL A 248 -19.47 13.19 -1.86
C VAL A 248 -19.30 11.90 -1.06
N LYS A 249 -19.91 10.81 -1.53
CA LYS A 249 -19.75 9.48 -0.92
C LYS A 249 -18.47 8.76 -1.38
N TYR A 250 -18.07 9.02 -2.62
CA TYR A 250 -16.89 8.49 -3.31
C TYR A 250 -16.51 9.48 -4.43
N ILE A 251 -15.28 9.43 -4.92
CA ILE A 251 -14.74 10.33 -5.94
C ILE A 251 -15.46 10.15 -7.29
N GLY A 252 -15.88 11.26 -7.91
CA GLY A 252 -16.75 11.27 -9.09
C GLY A 252 -18.25 11.23 -8.75
N GLY A 253 -18.59 10.98 -7.49
CA GLY A 253 -19.96 10.78 -7.02
C GLY A 253 -20.88 12.02 -7.07
N SER A 254 -20.42 13.16 -7.59
CA SER A 254 -21.28 14.29 -7.94
C SER A 254 -21.83 14.24 -9.37
N GLY A 255 -21.32 13.34 -10.23
CA GLY A 255 -21.63 13.28 -11.66
C GLY A 255 -20.98 14.40 -12.49
N LEU A 256 -20.07 15.17 -11.90
CA LEU A 256 -19.29 16.22 -12.56
C LEU A 256 -17.85 15.74 -12.83
N ALA A 257 -17.13 16.47 -13.69
CA ALA A 257 -15.83 16.08 -14.21
C ALA A 257 -14.76 15.76 -13.14
N VAL A 258 -14.04 14.66 -13.29
CA VAL A 258 -12.71 14.43 -12.70
C VAL A 258 -11.68 14.80 -13.77
N PRO A 259 -10.93 15.90 -13.62
CA PRO A 259 -10.03 16.38 -14.68
C PRO A 259 -8.74 15.57 -14.80
N VAL A 260 -8.17 15.49 -16.01
CA VAL A 260 -6.83 14.97 -16.30
C VAL A 260 -6.12 15.95 -17.23
N GLU A 261 -4.98 16.51 -16.81
CA GLU A 261 -4.13 17.35 -17.64
C GLU A 261 -3.32 16.44 -18.59
N VAL A 262 -3.39 16.71 -19.89
CA VAL A 262 -2.79 15.89 -20.95
C VAL A 262 -2.05 16.76 -21.97
N VAL A 263 -0.98 16.25 -22.56
CA VAL A 263 -0.25 16.97 -23.61
C VAL A 263 -1.14 17.17 -24.84
N PRO A 264 -0.99 18.26 -25.61
CA PRO A 264 -1.79 18.48 -26.82
C PRO A 264 -1.57 17.42 -27.93
N PHE A 265 -0.39 16.80 -27.96
CA PHE A 265 -0.04 15.77 -28.95
C PHE A 265 -0.91 14.52 -28.76
N CYS A 266 -1.63 14.12 -29.83
CA CYS A 266 -2.52 12.95 -29.85
C CYS A 266 -3.57 12.91 -28.71
N CYS A 267 -4.01 14.06 -28.20
CA CYS A 267 -4.91 14.14 -27.04
C CYS A 267 -6.21 13.32 -27.18
N ASP A 268 -6.76 13.15 -28.39
CA ASP A 268 -7.94 12.30 -28.64
C ASP A 268 -7.70 10.80 -28.44
N PHE A 269 -6.47 10.32 -28.70
CA PHE A 269 -6.08 8.95 -28.40
C PHE A 269 -5.98 8.74 -26.88
N THR A 270 -5.33 9.67 -26.18
CA THR A 270 -5.22 9.67 -24.72
C THR A 270 -6.61 9.75 -24.06
N ARG A 271 -7.48 10.63 -24.56
CA ARG A 271 -8.90 10.72 -24.15
C ARG A 271 -9.62 9.38 -24.31
N GLY A 272 -9.49 8.73 -25.47
CA GLY A 272 -10.09 7.41 -25.72
C GLY A 272 -9.53 6.31 -24.82
N LYS A 273 -8.25 6.38 -24.43
CA LYS A 273 -7.63 5.43 -23.49
C LYS A 273 -8.07 5.64 -22.04
N LEU A 274 -8.25 6.89 -21.61
CA LEU A 274 -8.84 7.21 -20.30
C LEU A 274 -10.32 6.78 -20.21
N GLU A 275 -11.09 6.95 -21.30
CA GLU A 275 -12.47 6.44 -21.41
C GLU A 275 -12.53 4.91 -21.31
N GLU A 276 -11.60 4.22 -21.98
CA GLU A 276 -11.48 2.76 -21.94
C GLU A 276 -11.09 2.24 -20.55
N LEU A 277 -10.17 2.90 -19.84
CA LEU A 277 -9.70 2.49 -18.51
C LEU A 277 -10.85 2.41 -17.48
N PHE A 278 -11.80 3.34 -17.54
CA PHE A 278 -12.92 3.43 -16.58
C PHE A 278 -14.28 3.08 -17.19
N ARG A 279 -14.29 2.36 -18.33
CA ARG A 279 -15.50 1.89 -19.02
C ARG A 279 -16.46 1.16 -18.08
N ASP A 280 -15.93 0.30 -17.20
CA ASP A 280 -16.72 -0.48 -16.25
C ASP A 280 -17.40 0.36 -15.16
N SER A 281 -16.96 1.60 -14.92
CA SER A 281 -17.60 2.60 -14.04
C SER A 281 -18.57 3.53 -14.79
N GLY A 282 -18.81 3.28 -16.08
CA GLY A 282 -19.64 4.14 -16.94
C GLY A 282 -18.95 5.45 -17.34
N CYS A 283 -17.62 5.45 -17.45
CA CYS A 283 -16.87 6.67 -17.74
C CYS A 283 -17.15 7.22 -19.16
N VAL A 284 -17.35 8.53 -19.25
CA VAL A 284 -17.35 9.30 -20.51
C VAL A 284 -16.23 10.34 -20.43
N ALA A 285 -15.25 10.29 -21.33
CA ALA A 285 -14.11 11.22 -21.32
C ALA A 285 -14.27 12.30 -22.40
N LYS A 286 -14.25 13.58 -22.02
CA LYS A 286 -14.43 14.71 -22.96
C LYS A 286 -13.20 15.61 -22.94
N LEU A 287 -12.76 16.08 -24.10
CA LEU A 287 -11.81 17.20 -24.14
C LEU A 287 -12.52 18.45 -23.63
N ARG A 288 -11.94 19.15 -22.64
CA ARG A 288 -12.53 20.39 -22.10
C ARG A 288 -12.41 21.49 -23.15
N MET A 289 -13.52 22.12 -23.50
CA MET A 289 -13.57 23.19 -24.51
C MET A 289 -13.76 24.56 -23.86
N LYS A 290 -13.19 25.61 -24.47
CA LYS A 290 -13.47 27.01 -24.15
C LYS A 290 -14.80 27.40 -24.80
N ILE A 291 -15.75 27.83 -23.97
CA ILE A 291 -17.00 28.43 -24.43
C ILE A 291 -16.70 29.87 -24.87
N GLY A 292 -16.99 30.19 -26.13
CA GLY A 292 -16.85 31.54 -26.68
C GLY A 292 -17.95 32.49 -26.19
N SER A 293 -17.83 33.78 -26.52
CA SER A 293 -18.80 34.83 -26.15
C SER A 293 -20.25 34.57 -26.57
N ASN A 294 -20.43 33.67 -27.54
CA ASN A 294 -21.72 33.33 -28.14
C ASN A 294 -22.37 32.06 -27.52
N GLY A 295 -21.66 31.37 -26.62
CA GLY A 295 -22.08 30.08 -26.05
C GLY A 295 -21.59 28.85 -26.83
N GLU A 296 -20.91 29.03 -27.97
CA GLU A 296 -20.37 27.96 -28.82
C GLU A 296 -18.98 27.51 -28.35
N GLU A 297 -18.62 26.24 -28.58
CA GLU A 297 -17.28 25.70 -28.28
C GLU A 297 -16.28 26.20 -29.33
N ALA A 298 -15.29 26.99 -28.91
CA ALA A 298 -14.39 27.72 -29.83
C ALA A 298 -13.03 27.04 -30.05
N ALA A 299 -12.45 26.46 -29.00
CA ALA A 299 -11.14 25.80 -29.01
C ALA A 299 -10.97 24.95 -27.73
N PRO A 300 -10.00 24.02 -27.65
CA PRO A 300 -9.66 23.35 -26.41
C PRO A 300 -9.28 24.32 -25.27
N ALA A 301 -9.60 23.94 -24.04
CA ALA A 301 -9.08 24.57 -22.84
C ALA A 301 -7.58 24.29 -22.73
N VAL A 302 -6.82 25.34 -22.42
CA VAL A 302 -5.36 25.28 -22.27
C VAL A 302 -5.04 25.67 -20.83
N THR A 303 -4.24 24.87 -20.13
CA THR A 303 -3.85 25.12 -18.74
C THR A 303 -2.81 26.24 -18.64
N ASP A 304 -2.51 26.69 -17.41
CA ASP A 304 -1.39 27.60 -17.13
C ASP A 304 -0.01 27.04 -17.58
N ASN A 305 0.06 25.76 -17.99
CA ASN A 305 1.28 25.06 -18.40
C ASN A 305 1.29 24.69 -19.90
N GLY A 306 0.31 25.16 -20.68
CA GLY A 306 0.22 24.89 -22.12
C GLY A 306 -0.43 23.55 -22.52
N ASN A 307 -0.85 22.75 -21.55
CA ASN A 307 -1.48 21.44 -21.76
C ASN A 307 -2.99 21.56 -22.02
N TYR A 308 -3.62 20.48 -22.48
CA TYR A 308 -5.08 20.35 -22.54
C TYR A 308 -5.62 19.64 -21.28
N VAL A 309 -6.95 19.64 -21.13
CA VAL A 309 -7.62 18.90 -20.05
C VAL A 309 -8.67 17.96 -20.64
N VAL A 310 -8.61 16.69 -20.24
CA VAL A 310 -9.67 15.69 -20.46
C VAL A 310 -10.49 15.56 -19.17
N ASP A 311 -11.79 15.80 -19.26
CA ASP A 311 -12.74 15.66 -18.16
C ASP A 311 -13.40 14.27 -18.21
N LEU A 312 -13.20 13.48 -17.14
CA LEU A 312 -13.82 12.17 -16.95
C LEU A 312 -15.12 12.32 -16.17
N TYR A 313 -16.25 11.88 -16.74
CA TYR A 313 -17.55 11.87 -16.07
C TYR A 313 -17.90 10.43 -15.69
N LEU A 314 -18.17 10.19 -14.41
CA LEU A 314 -18.33 8.84 -13.84
C LEU A 314 -19.77 8.62 -13.38
N GLU A 315 -20.39 7.52 -13.79
CA GLU A 315 -21.74 7.11 -13.33
C GLU A 315 -21.68 6.32 -12.02
N ARG A 316 -20.56 5.63 -11.76
CA ARG A 316 -20.33 4.72 -10.64
C ARG A 316 -18.93 4.91 -10.09
N ASP A 317 -18.71 4.35 -8.90
CA ASP A 317 -17.42 4.30 -8.21
C ASP A 317 -16.33 3.64 -9.10
N ILE A 318 -15.10 4.12 -8.96
CA ILE A 318 -13.89 3.60 -9.64
C ILE A 318 -13.08 2.67 -8.73
N GLY A 319 -13.41 2.58 -7.43
CA GLY A 319 -12.86 1.61 -6.49
C GLY A 319 -11.60 2.09 -5.77
N ASP A 320 -10.49 1.39 -5.97
CA ASP A 320 -9.20 1.72 -5.33
C ASP A 320 -8.60 2.96 -6.02
N LEU A 321 -8.65 4.10 -5.32
CA LEU A 321 -8.32 5.41 -5.89
C LEU A 321 -6.82 5.53 -6.19
N GLU A 322 -5.97 4.94 -5.35
CA GLU A 322 -4.53 4.86 -5.55
C GLU A 322 -4.18 4.03 -6.79
N VAL A 323 -4.87 2.90 -7.02
CA VAL A 323 -4.73 2.12 -8.27
C VAL A 323 -5.27 2.89 -9.48
N ALA A 324 -6.38 3.61 -9.36
CA ALA A 324 -6.92 4.43 -10.44
C ALA A 324 -5.99 5.60 -10.79
N SER A 325 -5.36 6.22 -9.78
CA SER A 325 -4.35 7.28 -9.90
C SER A 325 -3.12 6.79 -10.66
N GLU A 326 -2.51 5.70 -10.19
CA GLU A 326 -1.40 5.01 -10.86
C GLU A 326 -1.74 4.66 -12.32
N ALA A 327 -2.92 4.10 -12.58
CA ALA A 327 -3.34 3.69 -13.92
C ALA A 327 -3.54 4.87 -14.89
N ILE A 328 -3.92 6.05 -14.40
CA ILE A 328 -3.99 7.29 -15.20
C ILE A 328 -2.58 7.80 -15.50
N LEU A 329 -1.71 7.91 -14.49
CA LEU A 329 -0.36 8.47 -14.64
C LEU A 329 0.55 7.62 -15.54
N ARG A 330 0.28 6.31 -15.65
CA ARG A 330 1.01 5.37 -16.53
C ARG A 330 0.71 5.53 -18.02
N PHE A 331 -0.23 6.38 -18.45
CA PHE A 331 -0.48 6.62 -19.88
C PHE A 331 0.46 7.71 -20.44
N PRO A 332 1.34 7.41 -21.43
CA PRO A 332 2.18 8.41 -22.06
C PRO A 332 1.33 9.53 -22.68
N GLY A 333 1.63 10.78 -22.30
CA GLY A 333 0.86 11.96 -22.69
C GLY A 333 -0.20 12.41 -21.68
N VAL A 334 -0.44 11.65 -20.60
CA VAL A 334 -0.96 12.24 -19.35
C VAL A 334 0.17 13.03 -18.68
N VAL A 335 -0.18 14.16 -18.06
CA VAL A 335 0.72 15.00 -17.27
C VAL A 335 0.42 14.84 -15.79
N GLU A 336 -0.84 14.99 -15.38
CA GLU A 336 -1.31 14.88 -13.99
C GLU A 336 -2.85 14.78 -13.95
N HIS A 337 -3.45 14.35 -12.84
CA HIS A 337 -4.90 14.25 -12.66
C HIS A 337 -5.43 15.01 -11.43
N GLY A 338 -6.70 15.41 -11.52
CA GLY A 338 -7.44 16.17 -10.51
C GLY A 338 -7.82 15.38 -9.24
N MET A 339 -7.47 14.09 -9.12
CA MET A 339 -7.56 13.37 -7.84
C MET A 339 -6.35 13.72 -6.95
N PHE A 340 -6.62 14.20 -5.73
CA PHE A 340 -5.62 14.56 -4.73
C PHE A 340 -5.83 13.64 -3.53
N LEU A 341 -5.01 12.60 -3.41
CA LEU A 341 -5.19 11.49 -2.47
C LEU A 341 -4.26 11.65 -1.28
N GLY A 342 -4.79 11.52 -0.06
CA GLY A 342 -4.01 11.61 1.20
C GLY A 342 -3.35 12.96 1.50
N MET A 343 -3.51 13.99 0.66
CA MET A 343 -2.84 15.30 0.81
C MET A 343 -3.50 16.24 1.83
N ALA A 344 -4.83 16.17 2.00
CA ALA A 344 -5.59 17.13 2.78
C ALA A 344 -5.36 16.97 4.29
N THR A 345 -4.65 17.91 4.92
CA THR A 345 -4.32 17.81 6.35
C THR A 345 -5.45 18.26 7.28
N THR A 346 -6.25 19.25 6.87
CA THR A 346 -7.45 19.74 7.56
C THR A 346 -8.52 20.08 6.52
N LEU A 347 -9.76 19.65 6.76
CA LEU A 347 -10.95 20.07 6.01
C LEU A 347 -11.77 21.06 6.84
N ILE A 348 -12.21 22.14 6.20
CA ILE A 348 -13.15 23.12 6.74
C ILE A 348 -14.39 23.16 5.85
N VAL A 349 -15.52 22.76 6.40
CA VAL A 349 -16.83 22.74 5.72
C VAL A 349 -17.73 23.82 6.32
N ALA A 350 -18.20 24.75 5.50
CA ALA A 350 -19.30 25.65 5.88
C ALA A 350 -20.63 25.09 5.37
N GLY A 351 -21.58 24.87 6.29
CA GLY A 351 -22.91 24.37 5.97
C GLY A 351 -24.01 25.07 6.77
N LYS A 352 -25.27 24.69 6.52
CA LYS A 352 -26.48 25.29 7.12
C LYS A 352 -26.55 25.17 8.64
N PHE A 353 -25.72 24.30 9.23
CA PHE A 353 -25.67 24.02 10.67
C PHE A 353 -24.42 24.57 11.38
N GLY A 354 -23.42 25.08 10.65
CA GLY A 354 -22.21 25.62 11.24
C GLY A 354 -20.98 25.54 10.33
N VAL A 355 -19.82 25.87 10.91
CA VAL A 355 -18.52 25.53 10.32
C VAL A 355 -17.96 24.32 11.04
N THR A 356 -17.74 23.23 10.31
CA THR A 356 -17.12 22.01 10.81
C THR A 356 -15.66 21.99 10.39
N VAL A 357 -14.76 21.79 11.36
CA VAL A 357 -13.33 21.54 11.10
C VAL A 357 -13.07 20.06 11.38
N LYS A 358 -12.48 19.35 10.41
CA LYS A 358 -12.09 17.94 10.49
C LYS A 358 -10.63 17.81 10.09
N ASP A 359 -9.76 17.61 11.06
CA ASP A 359 -8.37 17.26 10.78
C ASP A 359 -8.26 15.82 10.27
N SER A 360 -7.29 15.60 9.39
CA SER A 360 -6.84 14.25 9.01
C SER A 360 -6.23 13.54 10.21
N VAL A 361 -6.36 12.21 10.27
CA VAL A 361 -5.56 11.41 11.20
C VAL A 361 -4.18 11.21 10.55
N PRO A 362 -3.08 11.72 11.12
CA PRO A 362 -1.82 11.83 10.40
C PRO A 362 -1.18 10.47 10.12
N ILE A 363 -1.22 10.06 8.85
CA ILE A 363 -0.31 9.04 8.30
C ILE A 363 1.08 9.70 8.23
N LYS A 364 2.07 9.12 8.92
CA LYS A 364 3.40 9.73 9.02
C LYS A 364 4.25 9.43 7.78
N GLY A 365 4.37 10.40 6.88
CA GLY A 365 5.48 10.48 5.93
C GLY A 365 6.75 11.12 6.56
N PRO A 366 7.96 10.76 6.10
CA PRO A 366 9.21 11.24 6.69
C PRO A 366 9.58 12.67 6.26
N ARG A 367 10.32 13.39 7.11
CA ARG A 367 10.87 14.73 6.83
C ARG A 367 12.33 14.86 7.30
N GLY A 368 13.16 15.49 6.46
CA GLY A 368 14.31 16.29 6.91
C GLY A 368 15.64 15.57 7.13
N TYR A 369 16.48 15.57 6.08
CA TYR A 369 17.88 15.11 6.12
C TYR A 369 18.76 15.98 7.04
N ARG A 370 19.64 15.38 7.87
CA ARG A 370 20.78 16.09 8.49
C ARG A 370 21.93 15.14 8.88
N ARG A 371 23.17 15.54 8.58
CA ARG A 371 24.42 14.74 8.71
C ARG A 371 24.97 14.75 10.15
N TYR A 372 25.80 13.77 10.55
CA TYR A 372 27.17 14.04 11.08
C TYR A 372 28.09 12.80 11.28
N SER A 373 29.36 13.02 10.91
CA SER A 373 30.64 12.26 11.01
C SER A 373 30.85 10.98 11.86
N HIS A 374 31.59 10.05 11.23
CA HIS A 374 32.35 8.87 11.72
C HIS A 374 33.24 9.02 12.98
N LYS A 375 33.51 7.86 13.63
CA LYS A 375 34.87 7.24 13.69
C LYS A 375 34.83 5.71 13.95
N ARG A 376 35.86 4.96 13.49
CA ARG A 376 36.01 3.48 13.55
C ARG A 376 37.24 3.06 14.38
N HIS A 377 37.32 1.79 14.80
CA HIS A 377 38.55 1.02 15.10
C HIS A 377 38.26 -0.50 15.17
N ARG A 378 39.32 -1.35 15.13
CA ARG A 378 39.38 -2.54 14.26
C ARG A 378 39.97 -3.83 14.88
N ASP A 379 39.40 -5.00 14.53
CA ASP A 379 40.05 -6.30 14.15
C ASP A 379 39.06 -7.50 14.25
N GLY A 380 39.18 -8.65 13.57
CA GLY A 380 40.12 -9.10 12.51
C GLY A 380 40.15 -10.64 12.32
N ARG A 381 40.30 -11.11 11.05
CA ARG A 381 40.56 -12.50 10.53
C ARG A 381 39.39 -13.48 10.23
N GLU A 382 39.68 -14.36 9.25
CA GLU A 382 38.78 -15.26 8.49
C GLU A 382 38.76 -16.75 8.97
N GLY A 383 37.94 -17.62 8.33
CA GLY A 383 37.78 -19.03 8.77
C GLY A 383 37.32 -20.15 7.81
N ARG A 384 37.04 -19.91 6.51
CA ARG A 384 36.82 -20.94 5.44
C ARG A 384 35.59 -21.90 5.55
N HIS A 385 35.20 -22.54 4.43
CA HIS A 385 33.93 -23.27 4.22
C HIS A 385 33.97 -24.79 4.44
N HIS A 386 32.81 -25.38 4.76
CA HIS A 386 32.34 -26.69 4.29
C HIS A 386 30.83 -26.64 3.96
N HIS A 387 30.33 -27.62 3.19
CA HIS A 387 28.91 -27.74 2.78
C HIS A 387 28.12 -28.67 3.72
N ASP A 388 26.84 -28.35 3.95
CA ASP A 388 25.89 -29.16 4.76
C ASP A 388 24.42 -28.86 4.29
N PRO A 389 23.37 -29.63 4.65
CA PRO A 389 22.36 -30.05 3.65
C PRO A 389 21.03 -29.27 3.69
N LEU A 390 21.00 -28.09 4.32
CA LEU A 390 19.78 -27.33 4.71
C LEU A 390 18.94 -26.71 3.55
N ARG A 391 19.05 -27.25 2.33
CA ARG A 391 18.58 -26.63 1.07
C ARG A 391 17.08 -26.75 0.75
N LEU A 392 16.25 -27.24 1.68
CA LEU A 392 14.85 -27.63 1.38
C LEU A 392 13.75 -26.72 1.95
N ILE A 393 14.07 -25.79 2.87
CA ILE A 393 13.08 -24.90 3.51
C ILE A 393 13.24 -23.44 3.06
N LEU A 394 14.48 -23.01 2.83
CA LEU A 394 14.78 -21.76 2.14
C LEU A 394 15.19 -22.11 0.71
N GLY A 395 14.37 -21.72 -0.26
CA GLY A 395 14.71 -21.86 -1.67
C GLY A 395 16.01 -21.12 -1.99
N SER A 396 16.81 -21.65 -2.92
CA SER A 396 18.13 -21.11 -3.25
C SER A 396 18.10 -19.59 -3.45
N PRO A 397 18.99 -18.81 -2.82
CA PRO A 397 19.29 -17.46 -3.27
C PRO A 397 20.06 -17.56 -4.61
N ASN A 398 19.33 -17.86 -5.67
CA ASN A 398 19.77 -17.68 -7.05
C ASN A 398 19.56 -16.21 -7.49
N PHE A 399 19.80 -15.26 -6.56
CA PHE A 399 20.54 -14.08 -6.98
C PHE A 399 21.89 -14.58 -7.46
N GLY A 400 22.03 -14.71 -8.78
CA GLY A 400 23.31 -15.00 -9.38
C GLY A 400 24.28 -13.92 -8.94
N THR A 401 25.34 -14.30 -8.23
CA THR A 401 26.55 -13.46 -8.14
C THR A 401 26.87 -12.95 -9.55
N TRP A 402 27.26 -11.68 -9.70
CA TRP A 402 27.61 -11.04 -10.97
C TRP A 402 28.88 -11.66 -11.61
N LYS A 403 28.83 -12.95 -11.95
CA LYS A 403 29.78 -13.71 -12.78
C LYS A 403 29.53 -13.43 -14.28
N GLY A 404 29.22 -12.17 -14.56
CA GLY A 404 29.21 -11.51 -15.86
C GLY A 404 30.01 -10.21 -15.83
N GLY A 405 30.84 -9.99 -14.79
CA GLY A 405 31.76 -8.87 -14.75
C GLY A 405 32.67 -8.86 -15.98
N ILE A 406 32.82 -7.68 -16.58
CA ILE A 406 33.72 -7.46 -17.72
C ILE A 406 35.14 -7.86 -17.30
N SER A 407 35.84 -8.57 -18.18
CA SER A 407 37.03 -9.38 -17.87
C SER A 407 38.02 -8.69 -16.92
N LEU A 408 38.12 -9.21 -15.69
CA LEU A 408 39.11 -8.78 -14.69
C LEU A 408 40.51 -9.21 -15.12
N ALA A 409 41.21 -8.31 -15.82
CA ALA A 409 42.66 -8.39 -15.99
C ALA A 409 43.35 -8.15 -14.63
N PRO A 410 44.39 -8.92 -14.26
CA PRO A 410 45.08 -8.73 -12.99
C PRO A 410 45.95 -7.46 -13.02
N GLY A 411 45.47 -6.39 -12.36
CA GLY A 411 46.27 -5.23 -11.96
C GLY A 411 47.11 -5.52 -10.70
N PRO A 412 48.19 -4.76 -10.45
CA PRO A 412 49.22 -5.12 -9.48
C PRO A 412 48.81 -4.93 -8.01
N GLU A 413 49.48 -5.69 -7.14
CA GLU A 413 49.40 -5.57 -5.69
C GLU A 413 49.88 -4.20 -5.19
N SER A 414 49.11 -3.54 -4.32
CA SER A 414 49.58 -2.40 -3.51
C SER A 414 48.72 -2.20 -2.24
N ASP A 415 49.26 -2.69 -1.12
CA ASP A 415 49.15 -2.23 0.26
C ASP A 415 47.79 -1.81 0.88
N ASP A 416 47.25 -2.71 1.73
CA ASP A 416 46.65 -2.42 3.05
C ASP A 416 45.69 -1.23 3.22
N VAL A 417 44.58 -1.20 2.46
CA VAL A 417 43.33 -0.55 2.92
C VAL A 417 42.39 -1.60 3.53
N VAL A 418 42.75 -2.05 4.72
CA VAL A 418 41.93 -2.98 5.51
C VAL A 418 40.59 -2.30 5.90
N SER A 419 39.45 -2.83 5.45
CA SER A 419 38.09 -2.31 5.76
C SER A 419 37.40 -3.08 6.89
N ASP A 420 36.83 -2.38 7.87
CA ASP A 420 36.25 -3.00 9.08
C ASP A 420 34.94 -3.75 8.77
N TYR A 421 34.84 -5.01 9.21
CA TYR A 421 33.62 -5.80 9.08
C TYR A 421 32.66 -5.49 10.23
N LEU A 422 31.55 -4.82 9.93
CA LEU A 422 30.57 -4.37 10.92
C LEU A 422 29.58 -5.50 11.24
N LEU A 423 29.66 -6.01 12.47
CA LEU A 423 28.73 -7.01 13.00
C LEU A 423 27.37 -6.38 13.35
N LEU A 424 26.44 -6.40 12.40
CA LEU A 424 25.08 -5.90 12.56
C LEU A 424 24.34 -6.57 13.74
N ALA A 425 23.56 -5.79 14.48
CA ALA A 425 22.79 -6.17 15.66
C ALA A 425 23.58 -6.95 16.76
N ALA A 426 24.91 -6.78 16.83
CA ALA A 426 25.80 -7.61 17.65
C ALA A 426 25.51 -7.60 19.16
N HIS A 427 24.87 -6.57 19.70
CA HIS A 427 24.41 -6.59 21.10
C HIS A 427 23.19 -7.49 21.28
N ARG A 428 22.27 -7.49 20.31
CA ARG A 428 20.95 -8.12 20.41
C ARG A 428 20.97 -9.61 20.06
N THR A 429 21.91 -10.05 19.23
CA THR A 429 22.07 -11.46 18.81
C THR A 429 22.87 -12.32 19.79
N LYS A 430 23.45 -11.75 20.87
CA LYS A 430 24.17 -12.48 21.93
C LYS A 430 23.22 -13.38 22.74
N ARG A 431 23.07 -14.62 22.30
CA ARG A 431 22.16 -15.64 22.86
C ARG A 431 22.83 -17.02 22.81
N PRO A 432 22.36 -18.03 23.55
CA PRO A 432 22.88 -19.40 23.44
C PRO A 432 22.66 -19.97 22.03
N ASP A 433 23.63 -20.72 21.52
CA ASP A 433 23.51 -21.47 20.25
C ASP A 433 23.53 -22.98 20.52
N ILE A 434 22.46 -23.67 20.10
CA ILE A 434 22.30 -25.13 20.26
C ILE A 434 23.38 -25.87 19.48
N LEU A 435 23.71 -25.43 18.26
CA LEU A 435 24.73 -26.06 17.40
C LEU A 435 26.16 -25.89 17.96
N ARG A 436 26.34 -25.00 18.93
CA ARG A 436 27.63 -24.75 19.60
C ARG A 436 27.57 -25.09 21.10
N ALA A 437 26.76 -26.08 21.47
CA ALA A 437 26.60 -26.58 22.84
C ALA A 437 26.25 -25.46 23.85
N PHE A 438 25.26 -24.64 23.49
CA PHE A 438 24.74 -23.49 24.25
C PHE A 438 25.76 -22.36 24.54
N LYS A 439 26.94 -22.38 23.91
CA LYS A 439 27.86 -21.24 23.95
C LYS A 439 27.20 -19.99 23.33
N PRO A 440 27.51 -18.78 23.80
CA PRO A 440 26.97 -17.56 23.22
C PRO A 440 27.34 -17.39 21.75
N TYR A 441 26.36 -17.06 20.92
CA TYR A 441 26.55 -16.63 19.55
C TYR A 441 27.05 -15.18 19.51
N HIS A 442 28.01 -14.90 18.62
CA HIS A 442 28.70 -13.60 18.52
C HIS A 442 28.81 -13.08 17.07
N GLY A 443 28.31 -13.82 16.08
CA GLY A 443 28.50 -13.51 14.65
C GLY A 443 27.60 -12.43 14.05
N GLY A 444 26.91 -11.62 14.88
CA GLY A 444 25.96 -10.62 14.40
C GLY A 444 24.73 -11.21 13.70
N TRP A 445 23.82 -10.35 13.25
CA TRP A 445 22.74 -10.73 12.35
C TRP A 445 23.34 -11.19 11.02
N ASN A 446 23.05 -12.43 10.62
CA ASN A 446 23.42 -12.95 9.32
C ASN A 446 22.48 -14.10 8.94
N ILE A 447 21.56 -13.86 8.01
CA ILE A 447 20.56 -14.86 7.58
C ILE A 447 21.14 -16.04 6.78
N THR A 448 22.40 -15.96 6.34
CA THR A 448 23.08 -17.10 5.68
C THR A 448 23.79 -18.03 6.68
N ASN A 449 23.85 -17.65 7.97
CA ASN A 449 24.58 -18.40 8.99
C ASN A 449 23.64 -19.34 9.79
N ASN A 450 23.87 -20.65 9.73
CA ASN A 450 23.10 -21.64 10.47
C ASN A 450 23.12 -21.41 12.00
N HIS A 451 24.23 -20.87 12.54
CA HIS A 451 24.36 -20.56 13.97
C HIS A 451 23.47 -19.38 14.41
N TYR A 452 23.22 -18.40 13.52
CA TYR A 452 22.25 -17.33 13.77
C TYR A 452 20.84 -17.93 13.91
N TRP A 453 20.42 -18.76 12.95
CA TRP A 453 19.09 -19.39 12.98
C TRP A 453 18.90 -20.33 14.17
N ALA A 454 19.89 -21.14 14.54
CA ALA A 454 19.84 -21.98 15.73
C ALA A 454 19.72 -21.15 17.03
N SER A 455 20.44 -20.04 17.13
CA SER A 455 20.41 -19.17 18.31
C SER A 455 19.12 -18.31 18.42
N VAL A 456 18.55 -17.88 17.28
CA VAL A 456 17.23 -17.23 17.25
C VAL A 456 16.13 -18.25 17.55
N GLY A 457 16.21 -19.47 16.99
CA GLY A 457 15.28 -20.56 17.23
C GLY A 457 15.20 -20.97 18.70
N PHE A 458 16.33 -20.98 19.42
CA PHE A 458 16.36 -21.26 20.86
C PHE A 458 15.54 -20.25 21.69
N THR A 459 15.24 -19.05 21.19
CA THR A 459 14.37 -18.10 21.92
C THR A 459 12.92 -18.56 22.05
N GLY A 460 12.46 -19.51 21.22
CA GLY A 460 11.16 -20.16 21.36
C GLY A 460 11.13 -21.33 22.35
N ALA A 461 12.28 -21.80 22.83
CA ALA A 461 12.40 -22.97 23.70
C ALA A 461 11.48 -22.95 24.93
N PRO A 462 11.25 -21.81 25.64
CA PRO A 462 10.31 -21.78 26.75
C PRO A 462 8.88 -22.19 26.37
N GLY A 463 8.40 -21.82 25.17
CA GLY A 463 7.08 -22.21 24.68
C GLY A 463 6.98 -23.71 24.41
N PHE A 464 7.98 -24.29 23.72
CA PHE A 464 8.00 -25.73 23.44
C PHE A 464 8.18 -26.58 24.71
N ILE A 465 9.03 -26.13 25.65
CA ILE A 465 9.22 -26.80 26.95
C ILE A 465 7.93 -26.76 27.77
N LEU A 466 7.23 -25.62 27.83
CA LEU A 466 5.92 -25.52 28.49
C LEU A 466 4.88 -26.44 27.83
N ALA A 467 4.85 -26.52 26.49
CA ALA A 467 3.95 -27.43 25.78
C ALA A 467 4.21 -28.91 26.13
N VAL A 468 5.48 -29.34 26.13
CA VAL A 468 5.86 -30.73 26.47
C VAL A 468 5.57 -31.04 27.95
N ILE A 469 5.94 -30.14 28.87
CA ILE A 469 5.63 -30.31 30.30
C ILE A 469 4.12 -30.37 30.52
N TRP A 470 3.33 -29.51 29.88
CA TRP A 470 1.87 -29.50 29.98
C TRP A 470 1.24 -30.79 29.43
N LEU A 471 1.66 -31.25 28.25
CA LEU A 471 1.20 -32.51 27.67
C LEU A 471 1.47 -33.69 28.60
N LEU A 472 2.72 -33.85 29.06
CA LEU A 472 3.11 -34.96 29.91
C LEU A 472 2.46 -34.90 31.31
N SER A 473 2.54 -33.76 32.00
CA SER A 473 2.03 -33.65 33.37
C SER A 473 0.51 -33.72 33.45
N PHE A 474 -0.22 -32.97 32.62
CA PHE A 474 -1.68 -32.98 32.64
C PHE A 474 -2.24 -34.29 32.05
N GLY A 475 -1.59 -34.85 31.02
CA GLY A 475 -1.92 -36.17 30.49
C GLY A 475 -1.76 -37.28 31.52
N SER A 476 -0.61 -37.34 32.22
CA SER A 476 -0.40 -38.30 33.30
C SER A 476 -1.37 -38.10 34.47
N LEU A 477 -1.70 -36.85 34.83
CA LEU A 477 -2.71 -36.57 35.86
C LEU A 477 -4.11 -37.04 35.44
N LEU A 478 -4.51 -36.87 34.16
CA LEU A 478 -5.78 -37.38 33.63
C LEU A 478 -5.82 -38.92 33.59
N VAL A 479 -4.73 -39.59 33.21
CA VAL A 479 -4.63 -41.06 33.19
C VAL A 479 -4.68 -41.61 34.62
N VAL A 480 -3.86 -41.08 35.54
CA VAL A 480 -3.90 -41.44 36.96
C VAL A 480 -5.29 -41.19 37.53
N TYR A 481 -5.92 -40.06 37.23
CA TYR A 481 -7.29 -39.78 37.62
C TYR A 481 -8.28 -40.85 37.12
N HIS A 482 -8.26 -41.20 35.83
CA HIS A 482 -9.15 -42.22 35.29
C HIS A 482 -8.91 -43.62 35.87
N CYS A 483 -7.65 -44.02 36.09
CA CYS A 483 -7.31 -45.32 36.67
C CYS A 483 -7.64 -45.42 38.17
N PHE A 484 -7.41 -44.35 38.95
CA PHE A 484 -7.61 -44.37 40.41
C PHE A 484 -9.02 -43.95 40.86
N LYS A 485 -9.84 -43.33 40.00
CA LYS A 485 -11.27 -43.06 40.28
C LYS A 485 -12.08 -44.35 40.52
N TRP A 486 -11.58 -45.51 40.11
CA TRP A 486 -12.14 -46.83 40.44
C TRP A 486 -11.92 -47.24 41.92
N ARG A 487 -11.01 -46.61 42.67
CA ARG A 487 -10.60 -47.05 44.01
C ARG A 487 -10.78 -46.06 45.17
N ILE A 488 -11.08 -44.78 44.91
CA ILE A 488 -11.21 -43.77 45.99
C ILE A 488 -12.56 -43.04 45.90
N CYS A 489 -13.62 -43.77 46.23
CA CYS A 489 -14.95 -43.24 46.51
C CYS A 489 -15.37 -43.55 47.97
N ASP A 490 -14.62 -43.06 48.95
CA ASP A 490 -15.15 -42.92 50.32
C ASP A 490 -14.46 -41.78 51.11
N LYS A 491 -15.18 -41.24 52.11
CA LYS A 491 -14.71 -40.36 53.20
C LYS A 491 -13.95 -39.08 52.83
N ALA A 492 -14.67 -38.11 52.23
CA ALA A 492 -14.35 -36.68 52.34
C ALA A 492 -15.56 -35.89 52.89
N LYS A 493 -15.71 -35.83 54.23
CA LYS A 493 -16.77 -35.04 54.89
C LYS A 493 -16.36 -33.56 55.02
N GLY A 494 -17.28 -32.65 54.70
CA GLY A 494 -17.23 -31.25 55.15
C GLY A 494 -16.32 -30.30 54.36
N SER A 495 -16.84 -29.70 53.29
CA SER A 495 -16.30 -28.47 52.68
C SER A 495 -17.47 -27.61 52.20
N SER A 496 -17.48 -26.33 52.58
CA SER A 496 -18.65 -25.46 52.54
C SER A 496 -19.21 -25.19 51.14
N PHE A 497 -20.49 -24.80 51.12
CA PHE A 497 -21.17 -24.06 50.05
C PHE A 497 -20.32 -22.91 49.49
N ASP A 498 -19.55 -22.23 50.34
CA ASP A 498 -18.64 -21.14 49.97
C ASP A 498 -17.53 -21.61 49.02
N THR A 499 -16.98 -22.81 49.21
CA THR A 499 -15.95 -23.36 48.32
C THR A 499 -16.48 -23.53 46.89
N ARG A 500 -17.76 -23.90 46.72
CA ARG A 500 -18.39 -24.00 45.39
C ARG A 500 -18.59 -22.63 44.75
N ARG A 501 -18.97 -21.61 45.55
CA ARG A 501 -19.08 -20.22 45.09
C ARG A 501 -17.73 -19.66 44.65
N ILE A 502 -16.67 -19.86 45.43
CA ILE A 502 -15.30 -19.42 45.13
C ILE A 502 -14.81 -20.04 43.81
N CYS A 503 -14.93 -21.36 43.63
CA CYS A 503 -14.51 -22.01 42.37
C CYS A 503 -15.28 -21.47 41.16
N PHE A 504 -16.57 -21.18 41.28
CA PHE A 504 -17.38 -20.63 40.19
C PHE A 504 -16.98 -19.20 39.83
N ILE A 505 -16.73 -18.34 40.84
CA ILE A 505 -16.24 -16.96 40.64
C ILE A 505 -14.87 -16.98 39.94
N LEU A 506 -13.94 -17.83 40.39
CA LEU A 506 -12.63 -17.98 39.74
C LEU A 506 -12.76 -18.46 38.28
N LEU A 507 -13.71 -19.34 37.99
CA LEU A 507 -13.95 -19.83 36.62
C LEU A 507 -14.44 -18.72 35.69
N ILE A 508 -15.36 -17.85 36.16
CA ILE A 508 -15.76 -16.63 35.44
C ILE A 508 -14.54 -15.73 35.19
N VAL A 509 -13.72 -15.47 36.23
CA VAL A 509 -12.53 -14.62 36.10
C VAL A 509 -11.55 -15.16 35.05
N PHE A 510 -11.25 -16.47 35.05
CA PHE A 510 -10.34 -17.06 34.07
C PHE A 510 -10.94 -17.16 32.65
N THR A 511 -12.26 -17.34 32.53
CA THR A 511 -12.96 -17.18 31.24
C THR A 511 -12.87 -15.74 30.72
N CYS A 512 -12.98 -14.73 31.58
CA CYS A 512 -12.74 -13.33 31.20
C CYS A 512 -11.29 -13.09 30.75
N VAL A 513 -10.30 -13.65 31.45
CA VAL A 513 -8.87 -13.57 31.04
C VAL A 513 -8.66 -14.23 29.67
N ALA A 514 -9.23 -15.41 29.44
CA ALA A 514 -9.15 -16.09 28.14
C ALA A 514 -9.83 -15.26 27.02
N ALA A 515 -11.00 -14.67 27.28
CA ALA A 515 -11.70 -13.81 26.32
C ALA A 515 -10.89 -12.54 25.97
N VAL A 516 -10.30 -11.87 26.97
CA VAL A 516 -9.38 -10.73 26.74
C VAL A 516 -8.15 -11.16 25.95
N GLY A 517 -7.60 -12.35 26.23
CA GLY A 517 -6.53 -12.96 25.44
C GLY A 517 -6.92 -13.18 23.96
N CYS A 518 -8.12 -13.71 23.70
CA CYS A 518 -8.64 -13.89 22.34
C CYS A 518 -8.87 -12.56 21.60
N ILE A 519 -9.33 -11.51 22.29
CA ILE A 519 -9.46 -10.16 21.73
C ILE A 519 -8.09 -9.59 21.37
N LEU A 520 -7.12 -9.67 22.29
CA LEU A 520 -5.74 -9.18 22.05
C LEU A 520 -5.04 -9.96 20.93
N LEU A 521 -5.22 -11.29 20.86
CA LEU A 521 -4.71 -12.11 19.76
C LEU A 521 -5.32 -11.70 18.42
N SER A 522 -6.65 -11.53 18.37
CA SER A 522 -7.36 -11.18 17.14
C SER A 522 -6.94 -9.79 16.63
N VAL A 523 -6.97 -8.76 17.50
CA VAL A 523 -6.58 -7.38 17.15
C VAL A 523 -5.08 -7.28 16.87
N GLY A 524 -4.25 -8.02 17.60
CA GLY A 524 -2.80 -8.06 17.41
C GLY A 524 -2.43 -8.69 16.06
N GLN A 525 -3.03 -9.83 15.71
CA GLN A 525 -2.74 -10.55 14.47
C GLN A 525 -3.29 -9.82 13.24
N ASP A 526 -4.46 -9.22 13.35
CA ASP A 526 -5.06 -8.43 12.26
C ASP A 526 -4.14 -7.26 11.89
N LYS A 527 -3.74 -6.47 12.89
CA LYS A 527 -2.78 -5.37 12.69
C LYS A 527 -1.41 -5.86 12.24
N PHE A 528 -0.85 -6.91 12.84
CA PHE A 528 0.43 -7.50 12.41
C PHE A 528 0.43 -7.90 10.94
N HIS A 529 -0.64 -8.57 10.49
CA HIS A 529 -0.80 -8.98 9.09
C HIS A 529 -0.90 -7.76 8.14
N THR A 530 -1.68 -6.74 8.49
CA THR A 530 -1.81 -5.53 7.68
C THR A 530 -0.47 -4.79 7.55
N GLU A 531 0.26 -4.54 8.64
CA GLU A 531 1.60 -3.92 8.57
C GLU A 531 2.59 -4.76 7.75
N ALA A 532 2.56 -6.11 7.90
CA ALA A 532 3.42 -7.01 7.13
C ALA A 532 3.10 -6.97 5.62
N MET A 533 1.83 -6.89 5.25
CA MET A 533 1.39 -6.73 3.85
C MET A 533 1.73 -5.34 3.30
N HIS A 534 1.65 -4.28 4.10
CA HIS A 534 2.07 -2.94 3.70
C HIS A 534 3.59 -2.86 3.49
N THR A 535 4.37 -3.45 4.40
CA THR A 535 5.84 -3.56 4.28
C THR A 535 6.22 -4.30 2.99
N LEU A 536 5.52 -5.41 2.69
CA LEU A 536 5.76 -6.19 1.47
C LEU A 536 5.33 -5.45 0.20
N LYS A 537 4.19 -4.73 0.21
CA LYS A 537 3.77 -3.89 -0.93
C LYS A 537 4.82 -2.81 -1.20
N TYR A 538 5.32 -2.13 -0.16
CA TYR A 538 6.37 -1.12 -0.30
C TYR A 538 7.64 -1.68 -0.96
N VAL A 539 8.15 -2.83 -0.50
CA VAL A 539 9.34 -3.48 -1.10
C VAL A 539 9.10 -3.88 -2.57
N VAL A 540 7.91 -4.35 -2.91
CA VAL A 540 7.55 -4.66 -4.31
C VAL A 540 7.51 -3.38 -5.15
N ASN A 541 6.79 -2.34 -4.72
CA ASN A 541 6.72 -1.05 -5.43
C ASN A 541 8.10 -0.41 -5.68
N GLN A 542 9.03 -0.47 -4.72
CA GLN A 542 10.40 0.02 -4.91
C GLN A 542 11.18 -0.82 -5.94
N SER A 543 10.97 -2.14 -5.96
CA SER A 543 11.54 -3.04 -6.98
C SER A 543 10.96 -2.73 -8.36
N ASP A 544 9.65 -2.55 -8.48
CA ASP A 544 8.97 -2.28 -9.75
C ASP A 544 9.43 -0.95 -10.36
N TYR A 545 9.58 0.11 -9.54
CA TYR A 545 10.15 1.39 -9.96
C TYR A 545 11.59 1.26 -10.49
N THR A 546 12.40 0.39 -9.86
CA THR A 546 13.76 0.10 -10.34
C THR A 546 13.75 -0.64 -11.69
N VAL A 547 12.82 -1.58 -11.87
CA VAL A 547 12.62 -2.31 -13.13
C VAL A 547 12.17 -1.38 -14.25
N GLU A 548 11.29 -0.42 -13.95
CA GLU A 548 10.82 0.59 -14.92
C GLU A 548 11.96 1.50 -15.41
N ILE A 549 12.81 2.01 -14.51
CA ILE A 549 14.00 2.79 -14.89
C ILE A 549 14.92 1.99 -15.82
N LEU A 550 15.22 0.73 -15.46
CA LEU A 550 16.07 -0.14 -16.28
C LEU A 550 15.43 -0.44 -17.65
N GLN A 551 14.12 -0.67 -17.69
CA GLN A 551 13.38 -0.91 -18.95
C GLN A 551 13.40 0.34 -19.85
N ASN A 552 13.15 1.53 -19.31
CA ASN A 552 13.20 2.77 -20.07
C ASN A 552 14.59 3.00 -20.70
N VAL A 553 15.67 2.80 -19.93
CA VAL A 553 17.05 2.85 -20.46
C VAL A 553 17.27 1.82 -21.59
N THR A 554 16.77 0.59 -21.46
CA THR A 554 16.88 -0.41 -22.56
C THR A 554 16.06 -0.07 -23.79
N GLN A 555 14.92 0.62 -23.65
CA GLN A 555 14.14 1.07 -24.80
C GLN A 555 14.90 2.12 -25.61
N TYR A 556 15.51 3.12 -24.95
CA TYR A 556 16.38 4.10 -25.63
C TYR A 556 17.59 3.43 -26.29
N LEU A 557 18.29 2.52 -25.60
CA LEU A 557 19.41 1.75 -26.17
C LEU A 557 19.01 0.83 -27.33
N SER A 558 17.75 0.41 -27.40
CA SER A 558 17.25 -0.40 -28.51
C SER A 558 16.81 0.44 -29.72
N LEU A 559 16.36 1.68 -29.51
CA LEU A 559 16.04 2.62 -30.60
C LEU A 559 17.31 3.07 -31.34
N ALA A 560 18.42 3.25 -30.64
CA ALA A 560 19.71 3.66 -31.21
C ALA A 560 20.22 2.77 -32.35
N LYS A 561 19.86 1.48 -32.33
CA LYS A 561 20.23 0.49 -33.35
C LYS A 561 19.48 0.68 -34.66
N THR A 562 18.40 1.47 -34.66
CA THR A 562 17.61 1.81 -35.85
C THR A 562 18.12 3.07 -36.56
N ILE A 563 19.01 3.84 -35.93
CA ILE A 563 19.60 5.04 -36.54
C ILE A 563 20.65 4.67 -37.58
N ASN A 564 20.21 4.62 -38.83
CA ASN A 564 21.06 4.62 -40.00
C ASN A 564 21.12 6.05 -40.58
N VAL A 565 21.87 6.96 -39.94
CA VAL A 565 22.08 8.33 -40.47
C VAL A 565 22.69 8.19 -41.86
N THR A 566 21.98 8.68 -42.87
CA THR A 566 22.34 8.34 -44.25
C THR A 566 23.79 8.74 -44.58
N GLN A 567 24.60 7.72 -44.91
CA GLN A 567 26.00 7.81 -45.33
C GLN A 567 27.05 8.06 -44.24
N ILE A 568 26.72 7.98 -42.94
CA ILE A 568 27.72 7.88 -41.85
C ILE A 568 27.33 6.73 -40.91
N VAL A 569 28.05 5.60 -41.03
CA VAL A 569 27.80 4.38 -40.25
C VAL A 569 28.48 4.47 -38.89
N ILE A 570 27.76 4.19 -37.82
CA ILE A 570 28.32 4.06 -36.46
C ILE A 570 29.29 2.86 -36.44
N PRO A 571 30.53 3.01 -35.91
CA PRO A 571 31.51 1.91 -35.85
C PRO A 571 30.97 0.64 -35.17
N SER A 572 31.29 -0.53 -35.74
CA SER A 572 30.68 -1.81 -35.34
C SER A 572 31.10 -2.29 -33.94
N ASP A 573 32.24 -1.82 -33.44
CA ASP A 573 32.69 -1.96 -32.06
C ASP A 573 31.78 -1.24 -31.06
N VAL A 574 31.29 -0.04 -31.41
CA VAL A 574 30.35 0.72 -30.57
C VAL A 574 28.99 0.01 -30.49
N MET A 575 28.49 -0.51 -31.62
CA MET A 575 27.24 -1.29 -31.66
C MET A 575 27.30 -2.57 -30.82
N GLY A 576 28.44 -3.28 -30.82
CA GLY A 576 28.63 -4.49 -30.02
C GLY A 576 28.56 -4.26 -28.50
N GLU A 577 29.10 -3.14 -28.00
CA GLU A 577 28.98 -2.79 -26.58
C GLU A 577 27.56 -2.29 -26.22
N ILE A 578 26.87 -1.60 -27.13
CA ILE A 578 25.44 -1.23 -26.95
C ILE A 578 24.55 -2.49 -26.89
N ASP A 579 24.78 -3.49 -27.74
CA ASP A 579 24.08 -4.78 -27.70
C ASP A 579 24.26 -5.48 -26.34
N LYS A 580 25.51 -5.61 -25.90
CA LYS A 580 25.92 -6.24 -24.65
C LYS A 580 25.35 -5.52 -23.42
N LEU A 581 25.39 -4.19 -23.38
CA LEU A 581 24.79 -3.39 -22.31
C LEU A 581 23.27 -3.59 -22.25
N ASN A 582 22.60 -3.53 -23.41
CA ASN A 582 21.15 -3.67 -23.50
C ASN A 582 20.65 -5.06 -23.02
N VAL A 583 21.36 -6.13 -23.40
CA VAL A 583 21.05 -7.48 -22.92
C VAL A 583 21.21 -7.58 -21.41
N ASN A 584 22.34 -7.09 -20.85
CA ASN A 584 22.61 -7.17 -19.42
C ASN A 584 21.57 -6.39 -18.59
N LEU A 585 21.22 -5.16 -18.99
CA LEU A 585 20.22 -4.34 -18.29
C LEU A 585 18.82 -4.95 -18.35
N ASN A 586 18.40 -5.47 -19.52
CA ASN A 586 17.09 -6.11 -19.67
C ASN A 586 17.01 -7.42 -18.85
N THR A 587 18.05 -8.26 -18.88
CA THR A 587 18.10 -9.47 -18.04
C THR A 587 18.07 -9.13 -16.55
N ALA A 588 18.75 -8.06 -16.11
CA ALA A 588 18.68 -7.60 -14.73
C ALA A 588 17.26 -7.12 -14.35
N ALA A 589 16.60 -6.34 -15.20
CA ALA A 589 15.24 -5.84 -15.00
C ALA A 589 14.22 -7.00 -14.89
N VAL A 590 14.24 -7.94 -15.83
CA VAL A 590 13.34 -9.11 -15.81
C VAL A 590 13.61 -9.98 -14.58
N THR A 591 14.87 -10.30 -14.29
CA THR A 591 15.23 -11.15 -13.14
C THR A 591 14.80 -10.52 -11.82
N LEU A 592 14.95 -9.20 -11.67
CA LEU A 592 14.53 -8.46 -10.47
C LEU A 592 13.00 -8.47 -10.32
N GLY A 593 12.25 -8.16 -11.38
CA GLY A 593 10.78 -8.16 -11.38
C GLY A 593 10.18 -9.54 -11.07
N GLU A 594 10.62 -10.58 -11.78
CA GLU A 594 10.17 -11.96 -11.55
C GLU A 594 10.54 -12.43 -10.13
N THR A 595 11.78 -12.25 -9.70
CA THR A 595 12.25 -12.71 -8.38
C THR A 595 11.50 -12.00 -7.24
N THR A 596 11.28 -10.69 -7.33
CA THR A 596 10.57 -9.95 -6.28
C THR A 596 9.09 -10.30 -6.24
N THR A 597 8.40 -10.35 -7.38
CA THR A 597 6.95 -10.66 -7.43
C THR A 597 6.66 -12.10 -7.00
N ASP A 598 7.44 -13.07 -7.44
CA ASP A 598 7.25 -14.49 -7.11
C ASP A 598 7.59 -14.79 -5.63
N ASN A 599 8.61 -14.12 -5.07
CA ASN A 599 8.88 -14.19 -3.63
C ASN A 599 7.80 -13.48 -2.81
N ALA A 600 7.26 -12.34 -3.25
CA ALA A 600 6.12 -11.70 -2.61
C ALA A 600 4.87 -12.60 -2.64
N ALA A 601 4.62 -13.35 -3.72
CA ALA A 601 3.51 -14.31 -3.83
C ALA A 601 3.68 -15.51 -2.87
N LYS A 602 4.91 -15.97 -2.63
CA LYS A 602 5.22 -17.00 -1.60
C LYS A 602 4.98 -16.44 -0.19
N ILE A 603 5.48 -15.24 0.11
CA ILE A 603 5.36 -14.59 1.42
C ILE A 603 3.90 -14.25 1.77
N LYS A 604 3.11 -13.73 0.81
CA LYS A 604 1.66 -13.47 0.96
C LYS A 604 0.91 -14.72 1.42
N ARG A 605 1.13 -15.87 0.76
CA ARG A 605 0.49 -17.16 1.11
C ARG A 605 0.77 -17.57 2.56
N VAL A 606 2.01 -17.44 3.03
CA VAL A 606 2.38 -17.72 4.43
C VAL A 606 1.63 -16.81 5.41
N PHE A 607 1.61 -15.49 5.18
CA PHE A 607 0.93 -14.55 6.08
C PHE A 607 -0.60 -14.72 6.12
N TYR A 608 -1.25 -15.14 5.02
CA TYR A 608 -2.67 -15.50 5.02
C TYR A 608 -2.92 -16.79 5.82
N ALA A 609 -2.11 -17.84 5.62
CA ALA A 609 -2.24 -19.09 6.37
C ALA A 609 -2.07 -18.86 7.88
N VAL A 610 -1.07 -18.07 8.29
CA VAL A 610 -0.83 -17.71 9.70
C VAL A 610 -1.98 -16.90 10.30
N ARG A 611 -2.56 -15.93 9.58
CA ARG A 611 -3.76 -15.18 10.02
C ARG A 611 -4.96 -16.10 10.19
N SER A 612 -5.20 -17.00 9.23
CA SER A 612 -6.28 -17.99 9.31
C SER A 612 -6.13 -18.92 10.53
N ALA A 613 -4.94 -19.48 10.74
CA ALA A 613 -4.65 -20.37 11.87
C ALA A 613 -4.88 -19.69 13.23
N LEU A 614 -4.37 -18.47 13.43
CA LEU A 614 -4.55 -17.76 14.70
C LEU A 614 -6.00 -17.33 14.98
N ILE A 615 -6.76 -16.94 13.96
CA ILE A 615 -8.19 -16.63 14.12
C ILE A 615 -8.99 -17.89 14.46
N THR A 616 -8.68 -19.03 13.85
CA THR A 616 -9.27 -20.33 14.19
C THR A 616 -8.95 -20.73 15.64
N VAL A 617 -7.69 -20.58 16.09
CA VAL A 617 -7.33 -20.87 17.49
C VAL A 617 -8.03 -19.93 18.48
N ALA A 618 -8.09 -18.63 18.19
CA ALA A 618 -8.76 -17.66 19.04
C ALA A 618 -10.28 -17.93 19.17
N THR A 619 -10.94 -18.28 18.06
CA THR A 619 -12.38 -18.57 18.06
C THR A 619 -12.71 -19.91 18.73
N VAL A 620 -11.95 -20.97 18.45
CA VAL A 620 -12.12 -22.28 19.11
C VAL A 620 -11.90 -22.17 20.62
N MET A 621 -10.87 -21.45 21.08
CA MET A 621 -10.62 -21.25 22.51
C MET A 621 -11.70 -20.43 23.22
N LEU A 622 -12.26 -19.41 22.54
CA LEU A 622 -13.37 -18.62 23.08
C LEU A 622 -14.64 -19.46 23.22
N ILE A 623 -14.97 -20.26 22.20
CA ILE A 623 -16.10 -21.21 22.21
C ILE A 623 -15.91 -22.24 23.34
N LEU A 624 -14.72 -22.84 23.46
CA LEU A 624 -14.41 -23.81 24.51
C LEU A 624 -14.56 -23.22 25.92
N SER A 625 -14.07 -22.00 26.16
CA SER A 625 -14.18 -21.34 27.47
C SER A 625 -15.65 -21.00 27.81
N PHE A 626 -16.41 -20.45 26.84
CA PHE A 626 -17.81 -20.09 27.05
C PHE A 626 -18.71 -21.32 27.25
N VAL A 627 -18.58 -22.34 26.39
CA VAL A 627 -19.39 -23.56 26.48
C VAL A 627 -19.03 -24.37 27.73
N GLY A 628 -17.74 -24.43 28.12
CA GLY A 628 -17.33 -25.07 29.37
C GLY A 628 -17.85 -24.35 30.62
N LEU A 629 -17.94 -23.02 30.61
CA LEU A 629 -18.62 -22.25 31.67
C LEU A 629 -20.13 -22.56 31.70
N LEU A 630 -20.81 -22.57 30.54
CA LEU A 630 -22.24 -22.89 30.44
C LEU A 630 -22.56 -24.31 30.91
N LEU A 631 -21.78 -25.31 30.49
CA LEU A 631 -21.92 -26.71 30.94
C LEU A 631 -21.67 -26.88 32.44
N SER A 632 -20.80 -26.03 33.03
CA SER A 632 -20.60 -26.00 34.49
C SER A 632 -21.85 -25.49 35.22
N VAL A 633 -22.57 -24.51 34.67
CA VAL A 633 -23.88 -24.07 35.19
C VAL A 633 -24.93 -25.19 35.04
N LEU A 634 -25.00 -25.82 33.85
CA LEU A 634 -25.97 -26.87 33.52
C LEU A 634 -25.69 -28.25 34.17
N ARG A 635 -24.60 -28.39 34.95
CA ARG A 635 -24.29 -29.58 35.79
C ARG A 635 -24.06 -30.90 35.03
N HIS A 636 -23.88 -30.89 33.70
CA HIS A 636 -23.66 -32.09 32.87
C HIS A 636 -22.22 -32.63 32.95
N GLN A 637 -21.95 -33.51 33.93
CA GLN A 637 -20.59 -33.99 34.26
C GLN A 637 -19.86 -34.72 33.11
N HIS A 638 -20.53 -35.56 32.32
CA HIS A 638 -19.87 -36.32 31.24
C HIS A 638 -19.35 -35.43 30.09
N VAL A 639 -20.11 -34.40 29.71
CA VAL A 639 -19.73 -33.50 28.60
C VAL A 639 -18.51 -32.65 28.98
N VAL A 640 -18.43 -32.21 30.24
CA VAL A 640 -17.28 -31.45 30.76
C VAL A 640 -15.95 -32.22 30.62
N HIS A 641 -15.94 -33.55 30.79
CA HIS A 641 -14.74 -34.35 30.58
C HIS A 641 -14.22 -34.33 29.14
N ILE A 642 -15.11 -34.28 28.14
CA ILE A 642 -14.73 -34.15 26.72
C ILE A 642 -14.05 -32.78 26.49
N PHE A 643 -14.65 -31.70 26.99
CA PHE A 643 -14.08 -30.35 26.91
C PHE A 643 -12.73 -30.23 27.63
N VAL A 644 -12.50 -30.97 28.72
CA VAL A 644 -11.20 -31.03 29.40
C VAL A 644 -10.13 -31.68 28.51
N VAL A 645 -10.44 -32.75 27.79
CA VAL A 645 -9.49 -33.41 26.86
C VAL A 645 -9.21 -32.51 25.65
N SER A 646 -10.23 -31.89 25.05
CA SER A 646 -10.03 -30.95 23.93
C SER A 646 -9.19 -29.72 24.34
N GLY A 647 -9.48 -29.14 25.51
CA GLY A 647 -8.75 -27.97 26.01
C GLY A 647 -7.29 -28.28 26.38
N TRP A 648 -7.01 -29.48 26.89
CA TRP A 648 -5.64 -29.93 27.17
C TRP A 648 -4.73 -29.84 25.94
N ILE A 649 -5.20 -30.35 24.79
CA ILE A 649 -4.49 -30.30 23.50
C ILE A 649 -4.36 -28.85 23.02
N LEU A 650 -5.45 -28.07 23.07
CA LEU A 650 -5.45 -26.69 22.57
C LEU A 650 -4.53 -25.75 23.38
N VAL A 651 -4.38 -25.95 24.70
CA VAL A 651 -3.39 -25.22 25.52
C VAL A 651 -1.94 -25.59 25.13
N ALA A 652 -1.67 -26.85 24.76
CA ALA A 652 -0.37 -27.22 24.21
C ALA A 652 -0.09 -26.49 22.87
N VAL A 653 -1.10 -26.40 21.99
CA VAL A 653 -1.01 -25.65 20.72
C VAL A 653 -0.74 -24.16 20.97
N THR A 654 -1.36 -23.52 21.95
CA THR A 654 -1.07 -22.10 22.25
C THR A 654 0.32 -21.87 22.84
N PHE A 655 0.88 -22.82 23.60
CA PHE A 655 2.28 -22.78 24.03
C PHE A 655 3.27 -22.97 22.86
N VAL A 656 3.00 -23.89 21.92
CA VAL A 656 3.79 -24.06 20.68
C VAL A 656 3.76 -22.79 19.84
N LEU A 657 2.58 -22.20 19.64
CA LEU A 657 2.42 -20.94 18.92
C LEU A 657 3.18 -19.79 19.61
N CYS A 658 3.12 -19.71 20.94
CA CYS A 658 3.92 -18.73 21.70
C CYS A 658 5.43 -18.91 21.43
N GLY A 659 5.94 -20.15 21.40
CA GLY A 659 7.32 -20.44 21.01
C GLY A 659 7.67 -19.92 19.60
N VAL A 660 6.84 -20.22 18.59
CA VAL A 660 7.02 -19.76 17.21
C VAL A 660 6.95 -18.23 17.09
N PHE A 661 6.00 -17.59 17.76
CA PHE A 661 5.82 -16.14 17.71
C PHE A 661 6.87 -15.36 18.52
N LEU A 662 7.54 -15.98 19.49
CA LEU A 662 8.75 -15.43 20.13
C LEU A 662 9.96 -15.49 19.20
N ILE A 663 10.16 -16.59 18.47
CA ILE A 663 11.21 -16.72 17.44
C ILE A 663 11.00 -15.64 16.37
N LEU A 664 9.79 -15.52 15.83
CA LEU A 664 9.44 -14.52 14.81
C LEU A 664 9.63 -13.08 15.33
N ASN A 665 9.22 -12.79 16.57
CA ASN A 665 9.45 -11.49 17.20
C ASN A 665 10.93 -11.14 17.33
N ASN A 666 11.77 -12.12 17.69
CA ASN A 666 13.20 -11.90 17.78
C ASN A 666 13.83 -11.75 16.39
N ALA A 667 13.54 -12.64 15.43
CA ALA A 667 14.03 -12.55 14.06
C ALA A 667 13.72 -11.18 13.41
N ILE A 668 12.46 -10.73 13.49
CA ILE A 668 12.04 -9.42 12.95
C ILE A 668 12.73 -8.28 13.69
N SER A 669 12.79 -8.31 15.03
CA SER A 669 13.47 -7.26 15.80
C SER A 669 14.97 -7.20 15.51
N ASP A 670 15.62 -8.34 15.24
CA ASP A 670 17.04 -8.42 14.93
C ASP A 670 17.31 -7.88 13.52
N THR A 671 16.47 -8.24 12.53
CA THR A 671 16.50 -7.68 11.18
C THR A 671 16.26 -6.17 11.18
N CYS A 672 15.27 -5.67 11.92
CA CYS A 672 15.00 -4.23 12.04
C CYS A 672 16.18 -3.44 12.64
N VAL A 673 16.92 -4.03 13.58
CA VAL A 673 18.14 -3.41 14.12
C VAL A 673 19.29 -3.49 13.11
N ALA A 674 19.47 -4.64 12.45
CA ALA A 674 20.53 -4.83 11.45
C ALA A 674 20.38 -3.91 10.22
N MET A 675 19.16 -3.78 9.68
CA MET A 675 18.87 -2.85 8.59
C MET A 675 19.16 -1.41 9.01
N LYS A 676 18.83 -1.02 10.24
CA LYS A 676 19.12 0.33 10.75
C LYS A 676 20.62 0.59 10.90
N GLU A 677 21.35 -0.32 11.55
CA GLU A 677 22.81 -0.18 11.74
C GLU A 677 23.56 -0.12 10.40
N TRP A 678 23.02 -0.77 9.35
CA TRP A 678 23.51 -0.63 7.97
C TRP A 678 23.09 0.68 7.30
N VAL A 679 21.87 1.19 7.50
CA VAL A 679 21.47 2.54 7.04
C VAL A 679 22.37 3.63 7.64
N ASP A 680 22.80 3.46 8.89
CA ASP A 680 23.77 4.33 9.54
C ASP A 680 25.20 4.17 8.96
N ASN A 681 25.54 3.02 8.35
CA ASN A 681 26.89 2.67 7.87
C ASN A 681 26.89 1.91 6.52
N PRO A 682 26.36 2.47 5.40
CA PRO A 682 26.09 1.69 4.18
C PRO A 682 27.35 1.17 3.48
N HIS A 683 28.47 1.89 3.58
CA HIS A 683 29.77 1.53 3.00
C HIS A 683 30.64 0.63 3.91
N ALA A 684 30.08 0.07 4.99
CA ALA A 684 30.77 -0.93 5.79
C ALA A 684 30.52 -2.34 5.22
N GLU A 685 31.57 -3.18 5.18
CA GLU A 685 31.37 -4.60 4.92
C GLU A 685 30.55 -5.22 6.04
N THR A 686 29.47 -5.91 5.69
CA THR A 686 28.47 -6.45 6.61
C THR A 686 27.92 -7.75 6.06
N ALA A 687 27.12 -8.47 6.86
CA ALA A 687 26.31 -9.58 6.35
C ALA A 687 25.22 -9.16 5.36
N LEU A 688 24.97 -7.84 5.22
CA LEU A 688 23.92 -7.28 4.37
C LEU A 688 24.49 -6.78 3.03
N SER A 689 25.71 -6.23 3.00
CA SER A 689 26.39 -5.84 1.75
C SER A 689 26.66 -7.03 0.81
N SER A 690 26.76 -8.25 1.31
CA SER A 690 26.84 -9.48 0.51
C SER A 690 25.49 -9.98 -0.07
N ILE A 691 24.39 -9.29 0.24
CA ILE A 691 23.02 -9.63 -0.18
C ILE A 691 22.43 -8.54 -1.09
N LEU A 692 22.91 -7.30 -0.97
CA LEU A 692 22.39 -6.13 -1.66
C LEU A 692 23.04 -5.91 -3.03
N PRO A 693 22.27 -5.45 -4.04
CA PRO A 693 22.76 -5.18 -5.39
C PRO A 693 23.46 -3.81 -5.51
N CYS A 694 24.35 -3.47 -4.57
CA CYS A 694 25.20 -2.29 -4.71
C CYS A 694 26.36 -2.58 -5.67
N VAL A 695 26.68 -1.62 -6.53
CA VAL A 695 27.78 -1.73 -7.50
C VAL A 695 29.00 -0.98 -6.95
N ASP A 696 30.19 -1.55 -7.13
CA ASP A 696 31.41 -0.92 -6.66
C ASP A 696 31.79 0.33 -7.47
N GLN A 697 32.58 1.22 -6.85
CA GLN A 697 32.98 2.50 -7.46
C GLN A 697 33.79 2.34 -8.75
N GLN A 698 34.56 1.26 -8.92
CA GLN A 698 35.36 1.04 -10.12
C GLN A 698 34.46 0.63 -11.29
N THR A 699 33.56 -0.33 -11.08
CA THR A 699 32.57 -0.76 -12.08
C THR A 699 31.67 0.40 -12.50
N THR A 700 31.15 1.21 -11.57
CA THR A 700 30.32 2.38 -11.93
C THR A 700 31.12 3.44 -12.69
N ASN A 701 32.34 3.77 -12.26
CA ASN A 701 33.18 4.75 -12.99
C ASN A 701 33.51 4.26 -14.42
N GLN A 702 33.76 2.96 -14.60
CA GLN A 702 33.96 2.38 -15.92
C GLN A 702 32.71 2.50 -16.79
N THR A 703 31.52 2.16 -16.28
CA THR A 703 30.26 2.28 -17.02
C THR A 703 29.93 3.73 -17.39
N LEU A 704 30.18 4.69 -16.49
CA LEU A 704 30.02 6.12 -16.77
C LEU A 704 31.00 6.62 -17.85
N SER A 705 32.27 6.19 -17.80
CA SER A 705 33.24 6.53 -18.84
C SER A 705 32.83 5.95 -20.21
N GLN A 706 32.28 4.74 -20.23
CA GLN A 706 31.76 4.13 -21.46
C GLN A 706 30.55 4.87 -22.04
N SER A 707 29.59 5.35 -21.22
CA SER A 707 28.46 6.11 -21.77
C SER A 707 28.88 7.49 -22.29
N LYS A 708 29.83 8.18 -21.64
CA LYS A 708 30.44 9.42 -22.16
C LYS A 708 31.10 9.23 -23.53
N VAL A 709 31.84 8.12 -23.72
CA VAL A 709 32.42 7.75 -25.03
C VAL A 709 31.33 7.58 -26.11
N VAL A 710 30.21 6.93 -25.77
CA VAL A 710 29.09 6.74 -26.70
C VAL A 710 28.45 8.08 -27.09
N ILE A 711 28.16 8.96 -26.12
CA ILE A 711 27.59 10.29 -26.37
C ILE A 711 28.50 11.11 -27.29
N ASN A 712 29.80 11.22 -26.97
CA ASN A 712 30.76 11.94 -27.82
C ASN A 712 30.86 11.33 -29.25
N SER A 713 30.70 10.01 -29.39
CA SER A 713 30.72 9.34 -30.69
C SER A 713 29.47 9.68 -31.54
N ILE A 714 28.28 9.64 -30.95
CA ILE A 714 27.02 10.00 -31.63
C ILE A 714 27.04 11.47 -32.07
N VAL A 715 27.44 12.37 -31.17
CA VAL A 715 27.56 13.81 -31.47
C VAL A 715 28.59 14.06 -32.58
N THR A 716 29.70 13.31 -32.61
CA THR A 716 30.72 13.43 -33.68
C THR A 716 30.18 12.97 -35.04
N VAL A 717 29.40 11.88 -35.11
CA VAL A 717 28.72 11.43 -36.34
C VAL A 717 27.77 12.51 -36.85
N VAL A 718 26.94 13.07 -35.97
CA VAL A 718 25.96 14.10 -36.29
C VAL A 718 26.63 15.40 -36.76
N ASN A 719 27.68 15.87 -36.09
CA ASN A 719 28.45 17.04 -36.52
C ASN A 719 29.16 16.82 -37.87
N THR A 720 29.64 15.60 -38.12
CA THR A 720 30.23 15.25 -39.42
C THR A 720 29.18 15.37 -40.54
N PHE A 721 27.92 14.98 -40.31
CA PHE A 721 26.83 15.22 -41.27
C PHE A 721 26.57 16.73 -41.47
N VAL A 722 26.49 17.52 -40.39
CA VAL A 722 26.23 18.96 -40.47
C VAL A 722 27.29 19.69 -41.31
N TYR A 723 28.58 19.39 -41.11
CA TYR A 723 29.66 20.01 -41.88
C TYR A 723 29.82 19.45 -43.31
N ALA A 724 29.81 18.12 -43.47
CA ALA A 724 30.17 17.46 -44.73
C ALA A 724 28.99 17.17 -45.67
N VAL A 725 27.75 17.43 -45.23
CA VAL A 725 26.54 17.30 -46.06
C VAL A 725 25.67 18.55 -45.98
N ALA A 726 25.18 18.94 -44.79
CA ALA A 726 24.19 20.01 -44.67
C ALA A 726 24.69 21.40 -45.12
N ASN A 727 25.95 21.72 -44.80
CA ASN A 727 26.53 23.05 -45.05
C ASN A 727 27.35 23.18 -46.34
N THR A 728 27.45 22.13 -47.15
CA THR A 728 28.47 22.02 -48.22
C THR A 728 28.13 22.75 -49.54
N ASN A 729 26.86 23.10 -49.79
CA ASN A 729 26.39 23.85 -50.98
C ASN A 729 26.85 23.25 -52.34
N PRO A 730 26.62 21.94 -52.62
CA PRO A 730 26.94 21.33 -53.90
C PRO A 730 26.20 21.97 -55.09
N ALA A 731 26.73 21.77 -56.30
CA ALA A 731 26.09 22.27 -57.52
C ALA A 731 24.86 21.41 -57.93
N PRO A 732 23.83 22.02 -58.57
CA PRO A 732 22.66 21.28 -59.05
C PRO A 732 23.05 20.12 -59.97
N GLY A 733 22.56 18.92 -59.68
CA GLY A 733 22.84 17.71 -60.45
C GLY A 733 24.06 16.89 -59.98
N GLN A 734 24.68 17.24 -58.86
CA GLN A 734 25.61 16.33 -58.15
C GLN A 734 24.87 15.41 -57.18
N ASP A 735 25.46 14.26 -56.85
CA ASP A 735 25.00 13.41 -55.76
C ASP A 735 24.90 14.22 -54.46
N ARG A 736 23.87 13.90 -53.64
CA ARG A 736 23.52 14.60 -52.41
C ARG A 736 23.05 16.05 -52.60
N TYR A 737 22.84 16.55 -53.82
CA TYR A 737 22.25 17.87 -54.02
C TYR A 737 20.79 17.94 -53.54
N TYR A 738 20.54 18.85 -52.61
CA TYR A 738 19.21 19.37 -52.29
C TYR A 738 19.28 20.91 -52.15
N ASN A 739 18.14 21.60 -52.01
CA ASN A 739 18.03 23.07 -52.07
C ASN A 739 18.62 23.79 -50.84
N GLN A 740 19.94 23.69 -50.69
CA GLN A 740 20.78 24.17 -49.58
C GLN A 740 20.95 25.70 -49.55
N SER A 741 19.95 26.45 -50.02
CA SER A 741 19.99 27.92 -50.15
C SER A 741 19.77 28.66 -48.82
N GLY A 742 19.55 27.95 -47.71
CA GLY A 742 19.26 28.53 -46.38
C GLY A 742 20.50 28.96 -45.60
N PRO A 743 20.34 29.53 -44.39
CA PRO A 743 21.45 29.75 -43.47
C PRO A 743 22.18 28.42 -43.14
N PRO A 744 23.46 28.46 -42.74
CA PRO A 744 24.18 27.25 -42.33
C PRO A 744 23.58 26.68 -41.05
N MET A 745 23.44 25.36 -40.99
CA MET A 745 22.92 24.61 -39.85
C MET A 745 23.97 24.59 -38.71
N PRO A 746 23.60 24.96 -37.47
CA PRO A 746 24.53 24.95 -36.34
C PRO A 746 24.87 23.52 -35.90
N PRO A 747 26.14 23.24 -35.51
CA PRO A 747 26.57 21.95 -34.98
C PRO A 747 26.08 21.74 -33.55
N LEU A 748 26.00 20.48 -33.12
CA LEU A 748 25.89 20.13 -31.71
C LEU A 748 27.17 20.47 -30.94
N CYS A 749 27.01 20.85 -29.68
CA CYS A 749 28.08 20.82 -28.71
C CYS A 749 28.47 19.37 -28.39
N ILE A 750 29.77 19.06 -28.45
CA ILE A 750 30.33 17.85 -27.82
C ILE A 750 30.40 18.13 -26.29
N PRO A 751 29.67 17.38 -25.44
CA PRO A 751 29.55 17.72 -24.01
C PRO A 751 30.77 17.33 -23.17
N PHE A 752 31.62 16.40 -23.64
CA PHE A 752 32.81 15.95 -22.91
C PHE A 752 34.10 16.17 -23.69
N ASP A 753 35.20 16.44 -22.98
CA ASP A 753 36.53 16.64 -23.57
C ASP A 753 37.23 15.30 -23.90
N ALA A 754 38.51 15.35 -24.29
CA ALA A 754 39.31 14.17 -24.59
C ALA A 754 39.62 13.29 -23.36
N ASN A 755 39.48 13.82 -22.15
CA ASN A 755 39.63 13.11 -20.87
C ASN A 755 38.29 12.62 -20.30
N MET A 756 37.17 12.87 -20.99
CA MET A 756 35.79 12.65 -20.55
C MET A 756 35.36 13.55 -19.37
N GLU A 757 36.01 14.71 -19.19
CA GLU A 757 35.56 15.79 -18.29
C GLU A 757 34.56 16.71 -19.00
N ASP A 758 33.74 17.44 -18.23
CA ASP A 758 32.59 18.18 -18.76
C ASP A 758 33.03 19.50 -19.44
N ARG A 759 32.66 19.67 -20.72
CA ARG A 759 33.12 20.78 -21.58
C ARG A 759 32.02 21.83 -21.75
N GLN A 760 32.31 23.08 -21.38
CA GLN A 760 31.38 24.19 -21.63
C GLN A 760 31.29 24.51 -23.13
N CYS A 761 30.05 24.56 -23.65
CA CYS A 761 29.75 24.79 -25.06
C CYS A 761 30.04 26.22 -25.52
N SER A 762 30.48 26.38 -26.76
CA SER A 762 30.68 27.68 -27.41
C SER A 762 29.33 28.31 -27.83
N PRO A 763 29.18 29.64 -27.91
CA PRO A 763 27.89 30.30 -28.24
C PRO A 763 27.30 30.02 -29.64
N TRP A 764 28.03 29.30 -30.50
CA TRP A 764 27.59 28.84 -31.83
C TRP A 764 27.39 27.31 -31.90
N GLU A 765 27.69 26.58 -30.82
CA GLU A 765 27.40 25.17 -30.66
C GLU A 765 26.05 25.00 -29.94
N LEU A 766 25.27 24.01 -30.37
CA LEU A 766 23.89 23.79 -29.94
C LEU A 766 23.84 22.76 -28.80
N SER A 767 23.18 23.07 -27.67
CA SER A 767 22.99 22.07 -26.61
C SER A 767 22.04 20.96 -27.08
N ILE A 768 22.26 19.74 -26.60
CA ILE A 768 21.51 18.55 -27.03
C ILE A 768 20.01 18.73 -26.74
N GLU A 769 19.67 19.27 -25.57
CA GLU A 769 18.30 19.66 -25.15
C GLU A 769 17.53 20.48 -26.20
N ASN A 770 18.17 21.49 -26.79
CA ASN A 770 17.52 22.47 -27.66
C ASN A 770 17.63 22.12 -29.15
N ALA A 771 18.38 21.07 -29.50
CA ALA A 771 18.82 20.85 -30.87
C ALA A 771 17.68 20.53 -31.85
N SER A 772 16.73 19.70 -31.42
CA SER A 772 15.56 19.31 -32.23
C SER A 772 14.70 20.52 -32.62
N SER A 773 14.42 21.42 -31.68
CA SER A 773 13.62 22.63 -31.90
C SER A 773 14.34 23.64 -32.80
N VAL A 774 15.63 23.88 -32.58
CA VAL A 774 16.39 24.83 -33.42
C VAL A 774 16.53 24.32 -34.85
N TRP A 775 16.81 23.02 -35.04
CA TRP A 775 16.97 22.42 -36.37
C TRP A 775 15.68 22.29 -37.18
N GLU A 776 14.49 22.34 -36.56
CA GLU A 776 13.24 22.31 -37.31
C GLU A 776 13.13 23.46 -38.33
N ASN A 777 13.70 24.63 -38.01
CA ASN A 777 13.79 25.80 -38.88
C ASN A 777 14.66 25.60 -40.13
N TYR A 778 15.36 24.48 -40.23
CA TYR A 778 16.24 24.11 -41.35
C TYR A 778 15.66 22.96 -42.20
N LYS A 779 14.46 22.47 -41.88
CA LYS A 779 13.73 21.43 -42.61
C LYS A 779 13.11 21.98 -43.90
N CYS A 780 13.35 21.31 -45.02
CA CYS A 780 12.69 21.62 -46.29
C CYS A 780 11.42 20.79 -46.51
N GLU A 781 10.53 21.29 -47.37
CA GLU A 781 9.52 20.46 -48.05
C GLU A 781 10.18 19.70 -49.20
N VAL A 782 9.70 18.49 -49.51
CA VAL A 782 10.32 17.61 -50.54
C VAL A 782 9.34 17.17 -51.61
N THR A 783 9.86 16.90 -52.80
CA THR A 783 9.16 16.16 -53.87
C THR A 783 8.94 14.70 -53.46
N PRO A 784 8.05 13.95 -54.16
CA PRO A 784 7.98 12.49 -54.06
C PRO A 784 9.27 11.73 -54.43
N SER A 785 10.30 12.44 -54.92
CA SER A 785 11.65 11.93 -55.19
C SER A 785 12.69 12.36 -54.14
N GLY A 786 12.26 12.92 -53.01
CA GLY A 786 13.13 13.28 -51.87
C GLY A 786 13.94 14.57 -52.04
N ILE A 787 13.67 15.37 -53.08
CA ILE A 787 14.43 16.60 -53.38
C ILE A 787 13.73 17.81 -52.74
N CYS A 788 14.47 18.63 -51.98
CA CYS A 788 13.92 19.85 -51.38
C CYS A 788 13.34 20.81 -52.43
N THR A 789 12.07 21.19 -52.29
CA THR A 789 11.41 22.24 -53.08
C THR A 789 11.64 23.61 -52.46
N THR A 790 11.42 23.74 -51.14
CA THR A 790 11.66 24.97 -50.38
C THR A 790 13.11 25.10 -49.93
N VAL A 791 13.46 26.27 -49.39
CA VAL A 791 14.79 26.59 -48.87
C VAL A 791 15.02 25.84 -47.55
N GLY A 792 16.06 25.00 -47.44
CA GLY A 792 16.39 24.28 -46.22
C GLY A 792 17.75 23.57 -46.25
N ARG A 793 18.17 22.98 -45.14
CA ARG A 793 19.45 22.24 -44.97
C ARG A 793 19.30 20.75 -44.67
N VAL A 794 18.08 20.27 -44.42
CA VAL A 794 17.76 18.83 -44.25
C VAL A 794 16.39 18.50 -44.83
N THR A 795 16.22 17.27 -45.33
CA THR A 795 14.91 16.69 -45.68
C THR A 795 14.18 16.22 -44.42
N PRO A 796 12.84 15.99 -44.47
CA PRO A 796 12.08 15.49 -43.32
C PRO A 796 12.60 14.15 -42.76
N ASP A 797 12.99 13.22 -43.63
CA ASP A 797 13.50 11.91 -43.22
C ASP A 797 14.85 12.04 -42.48
N THR A 798 15.77 12.85 -43.01
CA THR A 798 17.07 13.10 -42.38
C THR A 798 16.93 13.92 -41.10
N PHE A 799 15.99 14.87 -41.04
CA PHE A 799 15.63 15.57 -39.80
C PHE A 799 15.18 14.57 -38.72
N GLY A 800 14.32 13.59 -39.06
CA GLY A 800 13.93 12.52 -38.15
C GLY A 800 15.11 11.70 -37.62
N GLN A 801 16.05 11.33 -38.49
CA GLN A 801 17.27 10.60 -38.10
C GLN A 801 18.17 11.42 -37.15
N LEU A 802 18.33 12.72 -37.39
CA LEU A 802 19.14 13.61 -36.56
C LEU A 802 18.48 13.89 -35.19
N VAL A 803 17.15 14.05 -35.15
CA VAL A 803 16.39 14.21 -33.90
C VAL A 803 16.44 12.94 -33.05
N ALA A 804 16.40 11.75 -33.64
CA ALA A 804 16.57 10.49 -32.91
C ALA A 804 17.95 10.44 -32.21
N ALA A 805 19.02 10.75 -32.94
CA ALA A 805 20.39 10.72 -32.40
C ALA A 805 20.62 11.77 -31.28
N VAL A 806 19.96 12.93 -31.39
CA VAL A 806 19.90 13.94 -30.32
C VAL A 806 19.16 13.41 -29.09
N ASN A 807 17.96 12.86 -29.27
CA ASN A 807 17.12 12.37 -28.17
C ASN A 807 17.79 11.21 -27.41
N GLU A 808 18.57 10.37 -28.09
CA GLU A 808 19.34 9.29 -27.47
C GLU A 808 20.59 9.80 -26.75
N SER A 809 21.29 10.79 -27.31
CA SER A 809 22.39 11.46 -26.62
C SER A 809 21.90 12.12 -25.33
N TYR A 810 20.74 12.79 -25.39
CA TYR A 810 20.06 13.36 -24.22
C TYR A 810 19.61 12.29 -23.23
N ALA A 811 19.03 11.19 -23.69
CA ALA A 811 18.63 10.08 -22.81
C ALA A 811 19.84 9.45 -22.10
N LEU A 812 20.99 9.30 -22.77
CA LEU A 812 22.22 8.81 -22.13
C LEU A 812 22.80 9.84 -21.16
N GLU A 813 22.81 11.13 -21.49
CA GLU A 813 23.28 12.22 -20.64
C GLU A 813 22.42 12.37 -19.37
N HIS A 814 21.09 12.29 -19.51
CA HIS A 814 20.13 12.54 -18.43
C HIS A 814 19.76 11.29 -17.60
N TYR A 815 19.77 10.08 -18.20
CA TYR A 815 19.44 8.83 -17.50
C TYR A 815 20.67 7.99 -17.07
N THR A 816 21.91 8.33 -17.45
CA THR A 816 23.09 7.75 -16.79
C THR A 816 23.22 8.18 -15.31
N PRO A 817 22.98 9.44 -14.90
CA PRO A 817 23.07 9.84 -13.49
C PRO A 817 22.19 9.01 -12.52
N PRO A 818 20.94 8.61 -12.86
CA PRO A 818 20.20 7.56 -12.14
C PRO A 818 20.97 6.24 -11.94
N LEU A 819 21.75 5.76 -12.92
CA LEU A 819 22.59 4.57 -12.77
C LEU A 819 23.76 4.79 -11.78
N LEU A 820 24.14 6.03 -11.49
CA LEU A 820 25.10 6.33 -10.42
C LEU A 820 24.51 6.13 -9.02
N SER A 821 23.19 6.04 -8.86
CA SER A 821 22.57 5.74 -7.54
C SER A 821 22.94 4.35 -6.99
N PHE A 822 23.33 3.41 -7.87
CA PHE A 822 23.83 2.08 -7.50
C PHE A 822 25.22 2.10 -6.83
N ARG A 823 26.01 3.16 -7.02
CA ARG A 823 27.36 3.35 -6.45
C ARG A 823 27.35 3.58 -4.95
N ASP A 824 26.42 4.41 -4.49
CA ASP A 824 26.35 4.89 -3.10
C ASP A 824 25.38 4.07 -2.24
N CYS A 825 24.78 3.02 -2.80
CA CYS A 825 23.64 2.29 -2.23
C CYS A 825 22.41 3.15 -1.89
N ASN A 826 22.32 4.42 -2.33
CA ASN A 826 21.34 5.39 -1.80
C ASN A 826 19.88 4.92 -1.91
N PHE A 827 19.49 4.35 -3.06
CA PHE A 827 18.15 3.76 -3.25
C PHE A 827 17.81 2.69 -2.19
N VAL A 828 18.74 1.75 -1.94
CA VAL A 828 18.58 0.69 -0.95
C VAL A 828 18.57 1.27 0.47
N ARG A 829 19.41 2.29 0.71
CA ARG A 829 19.51 3.01 1.98
C ARG A 829 18.22 3.74 2.33
N GLU A 830 17.60 4.41 1.37
CA GLU A 830 16.31 5.10 1.54
C GLU A 830 15.17 4.11 1.75
N THR A 831 15.13 3.04 0.96
CA THR A 831 14.20 1.91 1.16
C THR A 831 14.31 1.34 2.59
N PHE A 832 15.52 1.07 3.07
CA PHE A 832 15.74 0.52 4.41
C PHE A 832 15.54 1.57 5.52
N MET A 833 15.72 2.86 5.23
CA MET A 833 15.42 3.95 6.15
C MET A 833 13.91 4.04 6.40
N SER A 834 13.06 3.95 5.37
CA SER A 834 11.60 3.91 5.57
C SER A 834 11.16 2.62 6.25
N ILE A 835 11.67 1.44 5.85
CA ILE A 835 11.35 0.16 6.53
C ILE A 835 11.68 0.23 8.03
N THR A 836 12.84 0.79 8.40
CA THR A 836 13.28 0.87 9.80
C THR A 836 12.63 2.00 10.61
N SER A 837 12.24 3.10 9.95
CA SER A 837 11.50 4.22 10.54
C SER A 837 10.03 3.89 10.77
N ASP A 838 9.35 3.42 9.72
CA ASP A 838 7.90 3.54 9.60
C ASP A 838 7.22 2.19 9.85
N TYR A 839 7.78 1.10 9.31
CA TYR A 839 7.20 -0.25 9.32
C TYR A 839 7.68 -1.10 10.50
N CYS A 840 8.97 -1.03 10.85
CA CYS A 840 9.56 -1.81 11.94
C CYS A 840 8.92 -1.56 13.33
N PRO A 841 8.67 -0.32 13.76
CA PRO A 841 8.04 -0.05 15.06
C PRO A 841 6.62 -0.63 15.23
N PRO A 842 5.66 -0.43 14.30
CA PRO A 842 4.33 -1.05 14.44
C PRO A 842 4.39 -2.57 14.29
N LEU A 843 5.22 -3.12 13.39
CA LEU A 843 5.37 -4.57 13.19
C LEU A 843 5.82 -5.27 14.49
N VAL A 844 6.89 -4.78 15.13
CA VAL A 844 7.39 -5.31 16.41
C VAL A 844 6.38 -5.08 17.55
N ARG A 845 5.67 -3.94 17.58
CA ARG A 845 4.62 -3.66 18.58
C ARG A 845 3.45 -4.65 18.48
N ASN A 846 2.90 -4.83 17.28
CA ASN A 846 1.74 -5.69 17.05
C ASN A 846 2.10 -7.16 17.35
N LEU A 847 3.32 -7.58 17.02
CA LEU A 847 3.81 -8.93 17.27
C LEU A 847 4.02 -9.23 18.78
N ARG A 848 4.33 -8.22 19.61
CA ARG A 848 4.27 -8.34 21.08
C ARG A 848 2.84 -8.49 21.59
N ILE A 849 1.86 -7.83 20.98
CA ILE A 849 0.43 -7.98 21.33
C ILE A 849 -0.06 -9.40 21.00
N VAL A 850 0.35 -9.98 19.87
CA VAL A 850 0.07 -11.39 19.51
C VAL A 850 0.62 -12.34 20.58
N ASN A 851 1.90 -12.19 20.96
CA ASN A 851 2.53 -13.00 22.00
C ASN A 851 1.82 -12.84 23.37
N ALA A 852 1.43 -11.63 23.75
CA ALA A 852 0.67 -11.38 24.98
C ALA A 852 -0.73 -12.02 24.95
N GLY A 853 -1.43 -11.95 23.81
CA GLY A 853 -2.71 -12.63 23.60
C GLY A 853 -2.61 -14.15 23.75
N LEU A 854 -1.64 -14.78 23.07
CA LEU A 854 -1.34 -16.21 23.20
C LEU A 854 -1.03 -16.63 24.64
N GLY A 855 -0.23 -15.83 25.36
CA GLY A 855 0.08 -16.05 26.77
C GLY A 855 -1.16 -16.00 27.68
N LEU A 856 -2.01 -14.99 27.51
CA LEU A 856 -3.24 -14.81 28.30
C LEU A 856 -4.28 -15.92 28.01
N ILE A 857 -4.42 -16.35 26.75
CA ILE A 857 -5.26 -17.51 26.39
C ILE A 857 -4.73 -18.78 27.09
N SER A 858 -3.42 -19.03 26.99
CA SER A 858 -2.79 -20.21 27.58
C SER A 858 -3.01 -20.28 29.09
N VAL A 859 -2.76 -19.17 29.81
CA VAL A 859 -2.96 -19.10 31.27
C VAL A 859 -4.44 -19.19 31.66
N GLY A 860 -5.33 -18.46 30.97
CA GLY A 860 -6.76 -18.46 31.26
C GLY A 860 -7.39 -19.85 31.10
N VAL A 861 -7.16 -20.49 29.95
CA VAL A 861 -7.75 -21.81 29.66
C VAL A 861 -7.11 -22.91 30.52
N LEU A 862 -5.80 -22.85 30.80
CA LEU A 862 -5.14 -23.76 31.76
C LEU A 862 -5.80 -23.74 33.14
N LEU A 863 -6.12 -22.55 33.66
CA LEU A 863 -6.75 -22.40 34.97
C LEU A 863 -8.24 -22.81 34.93
N CYS A 864 -8.97 -22.55 33.85
CA CYS A 864 -10.31 -23.11 33.63
C CYS A 864 -10.30 -24.65 33.65
N LEU A 865 -9.34 -25.30 32.97
CA LEU A 865 -9.21 -26.76 32.89
C LEU A 865 -9.00 -27.40 34.27
N VAL A 866 -8.12 -26.83 35.09
CA VAL A 866 -7.90 -27.27 36.48
C VAL A 866 -9.19 -27.13 37.30
N LEU A 867 -9.91 -26.02 37.19
CA LEU A 867 -11.18 -25.82 37.90
C LEU A 867 -12.31 -26.74 37.41
N TRP A 868 -12.38 -27.06 36.11
CA TRP A 868 -13.36 -28.03 35.59
C TRP A 868 -13.14 -29.43 36.16
N ILE A 869 -11.90 -29.87 36.36
CA ILE A 869 -11.60 -31.15 37.03
C ILE A 869 -12.08 -31.11 38.50
N PHE A 870 -11.86 -30.02 39.23
CA PHE A 870 -12.39 -29.90 40.61
C PHE A 870 -13.92 -29.83 40.66
N TYR A 871 -14.57 -29.22 39.66
CA TYR A 871 -16.03 -29.09 39.59
C TYR A 871 -16.71 -30.41 39.24
N ALA A 872 -16.21 -31.12 38.22
CA ALA A 872 -16.73 -32.43 37.79
C ALA A 872 -16.61 -33.52 38.87
N ASN A 873 -15.66 -33.36 39.82
CA ASN A 873 -15.42 -34.30 40.91
C ASN A 873 -16.33 -34.17 42.14
N ARG A 874 -17.15 -33.11 42.26
CA ARG A 874 -18.10 -33.01 43.38
C ARG A 874 -19.29 -33.96 43.11
N PRO A 875 -19.57 -34.95 43.99
CA PRO A 875 -20.68 -35.87 43.78
C PRO A 875 -22.01 -35.13 43.84
N GLN A 876 -22.99 -35.59 43.06
CA GLN A 876 -24.36 -35.09 43.20
C GLN A 876 -24.91 -35.58 44.55
N ARG A 877 -25.34 -34.65 45.40
CA ARG A 877 -26.48 -34.96 46.27
C ARG A 877 -27.73 -34.80 45.42
N GLU A 878 -28.56 -35.82 45.45
CA GLU A 878 -29.98 -35.67 45.12
C GLU A 878 -30.61 -34.81 46.22
N GLU A 879 -31.45 -33.84 45.81
CA GLU A 879 -32.20 -33.02 46.73
C GLU A 879 -33.48 -33.78 47.10
N VAL A 880 -33.34 -34.67 48.10
CA VAL A 880 -34.48 -35.37 48.70
C VAL A 880 -35.43 -34.31 49.26
N PHE A 881 -36.65 -34.27 48.72
CA PHE A 881 -37.68 -33.32 49.14
C PHE A 881 -38.00 -33.48 50.63
N ALA A 882 -37.89 -32.38 51.38
CA ALA A 882 -38.41 -32.30 52.73
C ALA A 882 -39.90 -31.89 52.65
N ASP A 883 -40.79 -32.84 52.96
CA ASP A 883 -42.23 -32.68 52.78
C ASP A 883 -42.84 -31.78 53.89
N PRO A 884 -43.49 -30.64 53.56
CA PRO A 884 -43.92 -29.65 54.55
C PRO A 884 -45.30 -29.97 55.14
N HIS A 885 -45.38 -30.98 55.99
CA HIS A 885 -46.62 -31.34 56.68
C HIS A 885 -47.06 -30.24 57.68
N PRO A 886 -48.25 -29.62 57.54
CA PRO A 886 -48.69 -28.55 58.44
C PRO A 886 -49.18 -29.11 59.78
N GLN A 887 -48.85 -28.43 60.88
CA GLN A 887 -49.41 -28.74 62.20
C GLN A 887 -50.91 -28.44 62.23
N ARG A 888 -51.71 -29.47 62.54
CA ARG A 888 -53.10 -29.31 62.99
C ARG A 888 -53.14 -29.59 64.49
N LYS A 889 -53.70 -28.68 65.27
CA LYS A 889 -54.11 -28.97 66.65
C LYS A 889 -55.30 -29.94 66.62
N ASP A 890 -55.38 -30.82 67.61
CA ASP A 890 -56.49 -30.86 68.56
C ASP A 890 -56.08 -31.72 69.78
N ASP A 891 -56.72 -31.51 70.92
CA ASP A 891 -56.38 -32.17 72.20
C ASP A 891 -57.08 -33.54 72.36
N SER A 892 -56.45 -34.52 73.02
CA SER A 892 -57.01 -35.26 74.18
C SER A 892 -56.27 -36.57 74.57
N PHE A 893 -56.29 -36.84 75.88
CA PHE A 893 -56.28 -38.12 76.61
C PHE A 893 -55.95 -39.47 75.91
N GLY A 894 -55.14 -40.30 76.57
CA GLY A 894 -55.21 -41.77 76.44
C GLY A 894 -54.01 -42.57 76.99
N ASN A 895 -54.22 -43.36 78.06
CA ASN A 895 -53.25 -44.34 78.57
C ASN A 895 -53.31 -45.68 77.77
N GLY A 896 -52.23 -46.47 77.78
CA GLY A 896 -52.20 -47.87 77.26
C GLY A 896 -50.95 -48.11 76.39
N LEU A 897 -49.87 -48.80 76.78
CA LEU A 897 -49.67 -50.10 77.46
C LEU A 897 -49.66 -51.31 76.47
N ASP A 898 -48.48 -51.95 76.41
CA ASP A 898 -48.22 -53.38 76.18
C ASP A 898 -48.44 -54.13 74.83
N THR A 899 -47.30 -54.67 74.34
CA THR A 899 -47.04 -56.09 73.98
C THR A 899 -47.18 -56.67 72.56
N HIS A 900 -46.31 -57.68 72.34
CA HIS A 900 -46.22 -58.75 71.31
C HIS A 900 -46.10 -58.36 69.82
N HIS A 901 -45.17 -58.87 68.98
CA HIS A 901 -44.36 -60.12 68.88
C HIS A 901 -45.01 -61.19 67.96
N SER A 902 -44.19 -61.75 67.05
CA SER A 902 -44.45 -62.91 66.14
C SER A 902 -45.63 -62.76 65.15
N ASP A 903 -45.57 -63.13 63.86
CA ASP A 903 -44.48 -63.52 62.93
C ASP A 903 -45.00 -63.18 61.48
N ASP A 904 -44.61 -63.69 60.29
CA ASP A 904 -43.93 -64.92 59.87
C ASP A 904 -43.29 -64.82 58.45
N GLU A 905 -42.60 -65.89 58.07
CA GLU A 905 -41.93 -66.30 56.81
C GLU A 905 -42.82 -66.45 55.53
N PRO A 906 -42.33 -66.93 54.34
CA PRO A 906 -40.94 -67.05 53.81
C PRO A 906 -40.76 -66.75 52.28
N LYS A 907 -39.53 -67.02 51.78
CA LYS A 907 -39.12 -67.29 50.36
C LYS A 907 -39.03 -66.05 49.44
N LEU A 908 -38.22 -66.06 48.37
CA LEU A 908 -37.45 -67.15 47.73
C LEU A 908 -36.02 -66.69 47.34
N SER A 909 -35.13 -67.66 47.12
CA SER A 909 -33.75 -67.50 46.62
C SER A 909 -33.63 -66.88 45.22
N VAL A 910 -32.48 -66.24 44.93
CA VAL A 910 -31.52 -66.66 43.88
C VAL A 910 -30.23 -65.82 43.97
N GLU A 911 -29.07 -66.45 43.80
CA GLU A 911 -27.76 -65.78 43.65
C GLU A 911 -27.54 -65.32 42.20
N CYS A 912 -26.81 -64.22 41.99
CA CYS A 912 -25.97 -64.06 40.79
C CYS A 912 -24.91 -62.97 40.97
N VAL A 913 -23.63 -63.41 40.96
CA VAL A 913 -22.38 -62.73 40.52
C VAL A 913 -22.29 -61.20 40.65
#